data_AF-A0A0Q7SEP5-F1
#
_entry.id   AF-A0A0Q7SEP5-F1
#
_cell.length_a   1.000
_cell.length_b   1.000
_cell.length_c   1.000
_cell.angle_alpha   90.00
_cell.angle_beta   90.00
_cell.angle_gamma   90.00
#
_symmetry.space_group_name_H-M   'P 1'
#
loop_
_entity.id
_entity.type
_entity.pdbx_description
1 polymer ?
#
loop_
_entity_poly.entity_id
_entity_poly.type
_entity_poly.pdbx_seq_one_letter_code
_entity_poly.pdbx_strand_id
1 'polypeptide(L)'
;MSLLLLLLLPFVGSAVAALLPTGARNIESTWAALVALAVAVPLALLYPDVRDAGVVSERLVWLPSLGLDLVVRLDGFAWMFAMLVAGMGVLVVMYARYYLSPEDPAARFYSLLLGFMGAMLGVVVSGNLLQLVLFWELTSVFSFLLIGYWHHRQDARRGARMAFTVTATGGLALLAGVLLLGHIVGSYELDAVLKAGDVVRGHALYPAALVLVLLGALTKSAQFPFHFWLPHAMAAPTPVSAYLHSATMVKAGVFLLARLWPVLAGTDEWFWIVGGAGLVTLLLGAYAAMFQNDLKGLLAYSTISHLGLITLLLGLNSPLAAVAAVFHMMNHATFKASLFMSVGIIDHETGSRDMRRLDGLFRSMPITGTLAIVACGAMAGVPLLNGFLSKEMFFAETVFISAHPWVEFGLPLAATLAGVFAVVYSLRFGHDVFFGPPAQGLPRQAHEPVHWMRVPVELLVLACVVVGSAPAWSVGPVLAVAAAPVVGSTLPAYSLAVWHGFNTPLLMSLVALAGGIVIYRRFAARFKARALRSTPLIHRLDGKRLFERALALATALARRGLRLASTRRLQPQLLWMLVIAGATALGSALVVPLAWGDRARVPVTPEFVLLWLIGGAAAVGAAWQAKFHRLAALAMLSVTGLVMCLTFAWFSAPDLALTQLAVEVVTTVLFLLGLRWLPRRREQDDPRTRRRAQWRRGRDFVLALLVGAGLAALSYAMLTRQAPQSISPFFIEQALPKGGGTNVVNVMLVDFRGFDTLGEITVLGIVGLTVYALLRRFRPPREVIGRPPQQRVVPEGEQSDLPDRPDTSDAATGYLLVPAVLVQLLLPVAGVFAFHLFMRGHNEPGGGFVAGLVMAIAFIAQYMVGGTRWVEDRMPLQPPRWIAIGLLIALATGAGALVVGHPFLTTHTAHVTLPGIGLIHLPTAALFDLGVFAVVLGSTLLLLTSLAHQSLRVRRKPANTSAAGEAR
;
A
#
# COMPACT_ATOMS: atom_id res chain seq x y z
N MET A 1 18.36 18.61 32.21
CA MET A 1 18.64 17.80 31.00
C MET A 1 17.37 17.76 30.15
N SER A 2 17.48 17.84 28.82
CA SER A 2 16.29 17.80 27.95
C SER A 2 15.64 16.41 27.96
N LEU A 3 14.35 16.37 28.29
CA LEU A 3 13.47 15.21 28.18
C LEU A 3 13.21 14.82 26.72
N LEU A 4 13.16 15.79 25.80
CA LEU A 4 13.07 15.52 24.37
C LEU A 4 14.29 14.73 23.87
N LEU A 5 15.49 15.10 24.34
CA LEU A 5 16.71 14.35 24.01
C LEU A 5 16.62 12.90 24.51
N LEU A 6 16.14 12.68 25.74
CA LEU A 6 15.93 11.32 26.27
C LEU A 6 14.98 10.48 25.41
N LEU A 7 13.91 11.09 24.89
CA LEU A 7 12.98 10.42 23.98
C LEU A 7 13.62 10.10 22.62
N LEU A 8 14.49 10.98 22.11
CA LEU A 8 15.14 10.81 20.80
C LEU A 8 16.32 9.82 20.82
N LEU A 9 17.02 9.69 21.95
CA LEU A 9 18.22 8.82 22.08
C LEU A 9 18.01 7.38 21.59
N PRO A 10 16.94 6.65 21.94
CA PRO A 10 16.69 5.30 21.41
C PRO A 10 16.50 5.27 19.89
N PHE A 11 15.88 6.29 19.29
CA PHE A 11 15.67 6.35 17.84
C PHE A 11 16.97 6.64 17.09
N VAL A 12 17.79 7.57 17.61
CA VAL A 12 19.14 7.81 17.09
C VAL A 12 20.00 6.55 17.25
N GLY A 13 19.94 5.91 18.42
CA GLY A 13 20.61 4.64 18.71
C GLY A 13 20.19 3.53 17.74
N SER A 14 18.90 3.44 17.43
CA SER A 14 18.32 2.51 16.45
C SER A 14 18.86 2.76 15.05
N ALA A 15 18.94 4.02 14.61
CA ALA A 15 19.45 4.38 13.30
C ALA A 15 20.94 4.06 13.16
N VAL A 16 21.75 4.39 14.18
CA VAL A 16 23.18 4.04 14.23
C VAL A 16 23.36 2.52 14.22
N ALA A 17 22.59 1.79 15.02
CA ALA A 17 22.65 0.32 15.05
C ALA A 17 22.32 -0.33 13.69
N ALA A 18 21.44 0.30 12.89
CA ALA A 18 21.10 -0.20 11.55
C ALA A 18 22.25 -0.03 10.53
N LEU A 19 23.14 0.94 10.76
CA LEU A 19 24.30 1.22 9.90
C LEU A 19 25.53 0.39 10.27
N LEU A 20 25.50 -0.30 11.42
CA LEU A 20 26.61 -1.16 11.85
C LEU A 20 26.71 -2.45 11.00
N PRO A 21 27.92 -3.02 10.86
CA PRO A 21 28.11 -4.25 10.11
C PRO A 21 27.37 -5.42 10.77
N THR A 22 26.60 -6.19 9.99
CA THR A 22 25.74 -7.28 10.49
C THR A 22 26.44 -8.38 11.32
N GLY A 23 27.76 -8.54 11.18
CA GLY A 23 28.57 -9.49 11.96
C GLY A 23 29.20 -8.90 13.23
N ALA A 24 29.02 -7.61 13.52
CA ALA A 24 29.69 -6.90 14.62
C ALA A 24 28.92 -6.98 15.95
N ARG A 25 28.47 -8.19 16.32
CA ARG A 25 27.58 -8.46 17.48
C ARG A 25 28.04 -7.80 18.79
N ASN A 26 29.35 -7.77 19.06
CA ASN A 26 29.90 -7.18 20.27
C ASN A 26 29.68 -5.67 20.29
N ILE A 27 30.04 -4.98 19.21
CA ILE A 27 29.90 -3.53 19.06
C ILE A 27 28.43 -3.12 19.17
N GLU A 28 27.54 -3.84 18.49
CA GLU A 28 26.11 -3.54 18.49
C GLU A 28 25.46 -3.75 19.86
N SER A 29 25.81 -4.84 20.55
CA SER A 29 25.29 -5.08 21.90
C SER A 29 25.79 -4.05 22.91
N THR A 30 27.06 -3.65 22.83
CA THR A 30 27.64 -2.61 23.68
C THR A 30 26.99 -1.26 23.37
N TRP A 31 26.80 -0.93 22.09
CA TRP A 31 26.09 0.28 21.67
C TRP A 31 24.65 0.31 22.20
N ALA A 32 23.90 -0.77 22.04
CA ALA A 32 22.54 -0.85 22.55
C ALA A 32 22.49 -0.75 24.08
N ALA A 33 23.46 -1.33 24.79
CA ALA A 33 23.55 -1.24 26.24
C ALA A 33 23.87 0.20 26.69
N LEU A 34 24.79 0.87 26.01
CA LEU A 34 25.14 2.27 26.26
C LEU A 34 23.94 3.18 26.02
N VAL A 35 23.19 2.99 24.94
CA VAL A 35 21.98 3.78 24.65
C VAL A 35 20.90 3.52 25.72
N ALA A 36 20.67 2.26 26.10
CA ALA A 36 19.69 1.93 27.15
C ALA A 36 20.09 2.52 28.51
N LEU A 37 21.37 2.48 28.88
CA LEU A 37 21.90 3.09 30.10
C LEU A 37 21.84 4.62 30.06
N ALA A 38 22.15 5.24 28.91
CA ALA A 38 22.05 6.68 28.69
C ALA A 38 20.61 7.20 28.81
N VAL A 39 19.60 6.33 28.75
CA VAL A 39 18.22 6.67 29.06
C VAL A 39 17.84 6.30 30.49
N ALA A 40 18.21 5.10 30.96
CA ALA A 40 17.83 4.61 32.28
C ALA A 40 18.46 5.41 33.44
N VAL A 41 19.74 5.74 33.36
CA VAL A 41 20.44 6.46 34.44
C VAL A 41 19.87 7.87 34.61
N PRO A 42 19.72 8.68 33.55
CA PRO A 42 19.13 9.99 33.74
C PRO A 42 17.66 9.97 34.15
N LEU A 43 16.86 8.99 33.71
CA LEU A 43 15.51 8.80 34.24
C LEU A 43 15.52 8.51 35.74
N ALA A 44 16.45 7.68 36.23
CA ALA A 44 16.58 7.41 37.66
C ALA A 44 16.95 8.68 38.46
N LEU A 45 17.83 9.52 37.90
CA LEU A 45 18.23 10.80 38.51
C LEU A 45 17.09 11.82 38.59
N LEU A 46 16.05 11.71 37.75
CA LEU A 46 14.85 12.56 37.79
C LEU A 46 13.84 12.16 38.88
N TYR A 47 14.09 11.09 39.64
CA TYR A 47 13.16 10.63 40.69
C TYR A 47 12.82 11.72 41.74
N PRO A 48 13.79 12.48 42.29
CA PRO A 48 13.48 13.56 43.25
C PRO A 48 12.56 14.63 42.64
N ASP A 49 12.84 15.07 41.42
CA ASP A 49 12.03 16.08 40.73
C ASP A 49 10.59 15.60 40.52
N VAL A 50 10.39 14.35 40.10
CA VAL A 50 9.06 13.77 39.91
C VAL A 50 8.32 13.57 41.24
N ARG A 51 9.06 13.21 42.31
CA ARG A 51 8.50 13.06 43.65
C ARG A 51 8.05 14.40 44.25
N ASP A 52 8.85 15.44 44.09
CA ASP A 52 8.66 16.73 44.78
C ASP A 52 7.83 17.73 43.95
N ALA A 53 8.08 17.82 42.63
CA ALA A 53 7.37 18.72 41.71
C ALA A 53 6.13 18.10 41.07
N GLY A 54 5.93 16.78 41.22
CA GLY A 54 4.78 16.03 40.73
C GLY A 54 4.77 15.75 39.22
N VAL A 55 5.03 16.75 38.38
CA VAL A 55 5.09 16.62 36.92
C VAL A 55 6.23 17.45 36.34
N VAL A 56 7.11 16.82 35.58
CA VAL A 56 8.16 17.49 34.80
C VAL A 56 7.78 17.42 33.32
N SER A 57 7.83 18.55 32.60
CA SER A 57 7.45 18.58 31.18
C SER A 57 8.35 19.45 30.31
N GLU A 58 8.53 19.04 29.07
CA GLU A 58 9.18 19.81 28.00
C GLU A 58 8.30 19.79 26.76
N ARG A 59 8.14 20.96 26.11
CA ARG A 59 7.26 21.14 24.94
C ARG A 59 8.07 21.63 23.75
N LEU A 60 7.88 20.97 22.62
CA LEU A 60 8.29 21.45 21.30
C LEU A 60 7.03 21.68 20.45
N VAL A 61 6.83 22.93 20.05
CA VAL A 61 5.72 23.35 19.20
C VAL A 61 5.91 22.72 17.81
N TRP A 62 4.92 21.97 17.31
CA TRP A 62 5.04 21.25 16.03
C TRP A 62 3.96 21.64 15.01
N LEU A 63 2.70 21.31 15.27
CA LEU A 63 1.56 21.62 14.40
C LEU A 63 0.40 22.20 15.21
N PRO A 64 0.48 23.47 15.65
CA PRO A 64 -0.51 24.11 16.52
C PRO A 64 -1.91 24.15 15.93
N SER A 65 -2.03 24.31 14.60
CA SER A 65 -3.32 24.33 13.90
C SER A 65 -4.10 23.02 14.03
N LEU A 66 -3.43 21.91 14.34
CA LEU A 66 -4.03 20.60 14.59
C LEU A 66 -4.12 20.28 16.08
N GLY A 67 -3.70 21.19 16.97
CA GLY A 67 -3.54 20.92 18.40
C GLY A 67 -2.49 19.84 18.70
N LEU A 68 -1.47 19.73 17.85
CA LEU A 68 -0.44 18.68 17.91
C LEU A 68 0.92 19.29 18.21
N ASP A 69 1.27 19.32 19.49
CA ASP A 69 2.62 19.63 19.97
C ASP A 69 3.32 18.34 20.40
N LEU A 70 4.66 18.35 20.32
CA LEU A 70 5.49 17.29 20.90
C LEU A 70 5.76 17.64 22.36
N VAL A 71 4.95 17.09 23.24
CA VAL A 71 5.02 17.29 24.69
C VAL A 71 5.55 16.03 25.35
N VAL A 72 6.70 16.14 26.00
CA VAL A 72 7.22 15.10 26.88
C VAL A 72 6.81 15.46 28.29
N ARG A 73 5.90 14.67 28.87
CA ARG A 73 5.32 14.86 30.20
C ARG A 73 5.63 13.65 31.07
N LEU A 74 6.33 13.90 32.17
CA LEU A 74 6.82 12.88 33.09
C LEU A 74 6.23 13.13 34.49
N ASP A 75 5.13 12.43 34.79
CA ASP A 75 4.60 12.30 36.15
C ASP A 75 5.05 10.98 36.79
N GLY A 76 4.71 10.75 38.07
CA GLY A 76 5.13 9.55 38.78
C GLY A 76 4.77 8.24 38.09
N PHE A 77 3.59 8.17 37.47
CA PHE A 77 3.16 6.99 36.69
C PHE A 77 3.96 6.82 35.39
N ALA A 78 4.17 7.91 34.63
CA ALA A 78 5.02 7.90 33.45
C ALA A 78 6.46 7.50 33.80
N TRP A 79 7.00 8.05 34.87
CA TRP A 79 8.37 7.79 35.32
C TRP A 79 8.58 6.33 35.68
N MET A 80 7.66 5.73 36.45
CA MET A 80 7.72 4.30 36.79
C MET A 80 7.73 3.44 35.52
N PHE A 81 6.85 3.74 34.55
CA PHE A 81 6.81 3.02 33.29
C PHE A 81 8.05 3.27 32.42
N ALA A 82 8.58 4.48 32.40
CA ALA A 82 9.78 4.82 31.66
C ALA A 82 11.00 4.09 32.23
N MET A 83 11.11 4.00 33.56
CA MET A 83 12.10 3.17 34.25
C MET A 83 11.93 1.69 33.96
N LEU A 84 10.68 1.20 33.89
CA LEU A 84 10.39 -0.17 33.50
C LEU A 84 10.85 -0.47 32.07
N VAL A 85 10.59 0.44 31.13
CA VAL A 85 11.00 0.31 29.73
C VAL A 85 12.52 0.35 29.61
N ALA A 86 13.18 1.38 30.13
CA ALA A 86 14.62 1.56 30.00
C ALA A 86 15.41 0.52 30.81
N GLY A 87 15.03 0.28 32.07
CA GLY A 87 15.69 -0.68 32.96
C GLY A 87 15.55 -2.12 32.45
N MET A 88 14.35 -2.53 32.02
CA MET A 88 14.17 -3.84 31.39
C MET A 88 14.91 -3.92 30.04
N GLY A 89 15.01 -2.81 29.31
CA GLY A 89 15.80 -2.70 28.09
C GLY A 89 17.28 -3.03 28.32
N VAL A 90 17.91 -2.47 29.36
CA VAL A 90 19.30 -2.78 29.75
C VAL A 90 19.47 -4.28 30.02
N LEU A 91 18.59 -4.86 30.84
CA LEU A 91 18.64 -6.28 31.20
C LEU A 91 18.43 -7.20 29.98
N VAL A 92 17.50 -6.85 29.09
CA VAL A 92 17.22 -7.62 27.87
C VAL A 92 18.36 -7.52 26.87
N VAL A 93 18.99 -6.35 26.71
CA VAL A 93 20.15 -6.19 25.82
C VAL A 93 21.32 -7.04 26.31
N MET A 94 21.59 -7.02 27.62
CA MET A 94 22.62 -7.87 28.24
C MET A 94 22.33 -9.35 28.00
N TYR A 95 21.09 -9.78 28.24
CA TYR A 95 20.64 -11.15 28.00
C TYR A 95 20.74 -11.56 26.51
N ALA A 96 20.31 -10.69 25.59
CA ALA A 96 20.26 -10.96 24.15
C ALA A 96 21.64 -11.23 23.54
N ARG A 97 22.68 -10.57 24.06
CA ARG A 97 24.07 -10.77 23.62
C ARG A 97 24.52 -12.22 23.71
N TYR A 98 24.17 -12.90 24.80
CA TYR A 98 24.54 -14.29 25.04
C TYR A 98 23.53 -15.29 24.47
N TYR A 99 22.28 -14.85 24.25
CA TYR A 99 21.23 -15.69 23.68
C TYR A 99 21.32 -15.84 22.15
N LEU A 100 21.67 -14.78 21.40
CA LEU A 100 21.66 -14.79 19.93
C LEU A 100 22.88 -15.53 19.35
N SER A 101 22.66 -16.31 18.28
CA SER A 101 23.72 -17.00 17.55
C SER A 101 24.67 -16.00 16.88
N PRO A 102 25.97 -16.32 16.70
CA PRO A 102 26.86 -15.52 15.85
C PRO A 102 26.40 -15.38 14.39
N GLU A 103 25.56 -16.30 13.91
CA GLU A 103 25.00 -16.29 12.55
C GLU A 103 23.76 -15.40 12.41
N ASP A 104 23.13 -15.02 13.52
CA ASP A 104 21.95 -14.15 13.50
C ASP A 104 22.36 -12.69 13.18
N PRO A 105 21.60 -11.97 12.33
CA PRO A 105 21.88 -10.57 12.01
C PRO A 105 21.61 -9.67 13.21
N ALA A 106 22.65 -9.40 14.00
CA ALA A 106 22.55 -8.71 15.28
C ALA A 106 22.25 -7.21 15.11
N ALA A 107 22.77 -6.53 14.07
CA ALA A 107 22.47 -5.12 13.75
C ALA A 107 20.97 -4.87 13.70
N ARG A 108 20.28 -5.74 12.95
CA ARG A 108 18.84 -5.66 12.75
C ARG A 108 18.08 -5.91 14.05
N PHE A 109 18.56 -6.83 14.89
CA PHE A 109 17.94 -7.11 16.17
C PHE A 109 18.00 -5.90 17.10
N TYR A 110 19.20 -5.37 17.35
CA TYR A 110 19.41 -4.27 18.29
C TYR A 110 18.82 -2.96 17.78
N SER A 111 18.89 -2.69 16.48
CA SER A 111 18.19 -1.55 15.86
C SER A 111 16.69 -1.60 16.15
N LEU A 112 16.02 -2.71 15.82
CA LEU A 112 14.58 -2.86 16.06
C LEU A 112 14.22 -2.82 17.55
N LEU A 113 15.07 -3.36 18.43
CA LEU A 113 14.87 -3.33 19.88
C LEU A 113 14.97 -1.91 20.45
N LEU A 114 15.95 -1.11 20.00
CA LEU A 114 16.11 0.29 20.40
C LEU A 114 14.98 1.17 19.83
N GLY A 115 14.58 0.95 18.56
CA GLY A 115 13.44 1.63 17.97
C GLY A 115 12.14 1.32 18.71
N PHE A 116 11.94 0.07 19.14
CA PHE A 116 10.84 -0.31 20.00
C PHE A 116 10.92 0.36 21.38
N MET A 117 12.11 0.45 21.99
CA MET A 117 12.33 1.16 23.26
C MET A 117 11.94 2.64 23.15
N GLY A 118 12.36 3.32 22.09
CA GLY A 118 11.96 4.71 21.81
C GLY A 118 10.46 4.87 21.62
N ALA A 119 9.84 3.97 20.84
CA ALA A 119 8.40 4.00 20.64
C ALA A 119 7.62 3.79 21.94
N MET A 120 8.05 2.84 22.78
CA MET A 120 7.39 2.58 24.06
C MET A 120 7.59 3.72 25.06
N LEU A 121 8.80 4.31 25.13
CA LEU A 121 9.02 5.53 25.91
C LEU A 121 8.12 6.66 25.45
N GLY A 122 8.02 6.86 24.13
CA GLY A 122 7.12 7.85 23.53
C GLY A 122 5.66 7.67 23.96
N VAL A 123 5.12 6.44 23.98
CA VAL A 123 3.77 6.18 24.50
C VAL A 123 3.63 6.63 25.96
N VAL A 124 4.63 6.31 26.78
CA VAL A 124 4.57 6.51 28.24
C VAL A 124 4.67 7.99 28.62
N VAL A 125 5.56 8.73 27.95
CA VAL A 125 5.88 10.14 28.27
C VAL A 125 5.09 11.14 27.43
N SER A 126 4.12 10.68 26.63
CA SER A 126 3.32 11.59 25.79
C SER A 126 2.42 12.50 26.64
N GLY A 127 2.59 13.81 26.49
CA GLY A 127 1.72 14.84 27.05
C GLY A 127 0.54 15.22 26.15
N ASN A 128 0.46 14.66 24.94
CA ASN A 128 -0.61 14.89 23.97
C ASN A 128 -1.17 13.54 23.48
N LEU A 129 -2.49 13.40 23.35
CA LEU A 129 -3.11 12.12 22.99
C LEU A 129 -2.85 11.71 21.54
N LEU A 130 -2.75 12.66 20.59
CA LEU A 130 -2.41 12.34 19.20
C LEU A 130 -0.95 11.85 19.09
N GLN A 131 -0.04 12.48 19.84
CA GLN A 131 1.33 12.01 19.99
C GLN A 131 1.39 10.60 20.58
N LEU A 132 0.56 10.30 21.60
CA LEU A 132 0.47 8.96 22.18
C LEU A 132 0.08 7.92 21.12
N VAL A 133 -0.90 8.24 20.25
CA VAL A 133 -1.34 7.34 19.17
C VAL A 133 -0.24 7.15 18.10
N LEU A 134 0.52 8.20 17.77
CA LEU A 134 1.67 8.08 16.87
C LEU A 134 2.68 7.05 17.40
N PHE A 135 3.10 7.21 18.66
CA PHE A 135 4.02 6.26 19.29
C PHE A 135 3.41 4.88 19.50
N TRP A 136 2.09 4.82 19.74
CA TRP A 136 1.35 3.57 19.82
C TRP A 136 1.46 2.74 18.55
N GLU A 137 1.34 3.37 17.38
CA GLU A 137 1.51 2.66 16.11
C GLU A 137 2.98 2.34 15.82
N LEU A 138 3.92 3.21 16.21
CA LEU A 138 5.36 2.88 16.13
C LEU A 138 5.68 1.61 16.93
N THR A 139 5.09 1.41 18.12
CA THR A 139 5.27 0.14 18.85
C THR A 139 4.66 -1.06 18.10
N SER A 140 3.54 -0.89 17.38
CA SER A 140 2.96 -1.93 16.52
C SER A 140 3.92 -2.31 15.38
N VAL A 141 4.55 -1.32 14.73
CA VAL A 141 5.47 -1.54 13.62
C VAL A 141 6.75 -2.25 14.08
N PHE A 142 7.41 -1.75 15.13
CA PHE A 142 8.64 -2.39 15.62
C PHE A 142 8.37 -3.79 16.19
N SER A 143 7.26 -3.99 16.91
CA SER A 143 6.89 -5.33 17.39
C SER A 143 6.59 -6.30 16.26
N PHE A 144 5.93 -5.87 15.18
CA PHE A 144 5.73 -6.68 13.98
C PHE A 144 7.06 -7.18 13.40
N LEU A 145 8.04 -6.28 13.26
CA LEU A 145 9.37 -6.60 12.74
C LEU A 145 10.16 -7.51 13.68
N LEU A 146 10.05 -7.32 15.01
CA LEU A 146 10.69 -8.17 16.01
C LEU A 146 10.06 -9.57 16.11
N ILE A 147 8.73 -9.69 16.01
CA ILE A 147 8.05 -10.99 15.96
C ILE A 147 8.42 -11.73 14.66
N GLY A 148 8.51 -10.98 13.55
CA GLY A 148 8.93 -11.48 12.24
C GLY A 148 10.44 -11.65 12.07
N TYR A 149 11.24 -11.63 13.14
CA TYR A 149 12.70 -11.65 13.05
C TYR A 149 13.21 -12.84 12.22
N TRP A 150 12.83 -14.07 12.55
CA TRP A 150 13.14 -15.23 11.71
C TRP A 150 12.15 -15.36 10.55
N HIS A 151 12.14 -14.36 9.67
CA HIS A 151 11.24 -14.21 8.53
C HIS A 151 11.25 -15.40 7.56
N HIS A 152 12.30 -16.23 7.54
CA HIS A 152 12.32 -17.46 6.75
C HIS A 152 11.29 -18.50 7.26
N ARG A 153 10.95 -18.49 8.56
CA ARG A 153 9.97 -19.40 9.15
C ARG A 153 8.53 -18.94 8.89
N GLN A 154 7.67 -19.88 8.48
CA GLN A 154 6.28 -19.60 8.16
C GLN A 154 5.44 -19.20 9.38
N ASP A 155 5.71 -19.80 10.54
CA ASP A 155 5.03 -19.52 11.80
C ASP A 155 5.32 -18.09 12.28
N ALA A 156 6.58 -17.65 12.23
CA ALA A 156 6.97 -16.28 12.56
C ALA A 156 6.26 -15.24 11.67
N ARG A 157 6.23 -15.46 10.35
CA ARG A 157 5.51 -14.56 9.42
C ARG A 157 4.00 -14.52 9.65
N ARG A 158 3.38 -15.64 10.00
CA ARG A 158 1.93 -15.70 10.28
C ARG A 158 1.61 -15.04 11.62
N GLY A 159 2.40 -15.32 12.65
CA GLY A 159 2.28 -14.70 13.98
C GLY A 159 2.44 -13.20 13.92
N ALA A 160 3.48 -12.70 13.24
CA ALA A 160 3.72 -11.26 13.05
C ALA A 160 2.53 -10.57 12.37
N ARG A 161 2.06 -11.10 11.22
CA ARG A 161 0.93 -10.50 10.50
C ARG A 161 -0.35 -10.51 11.32
N MET A 162 -0.62 -11.57 12.08
CA MET A 162 -1.79 -11.65 12.94
C MET A 162 -1.72 -10.60 14.06
N ALA A 163 -0.60 -10.55 14.79
CA ALA A 163 -0.39 -9.56 15.84
C ALA A 163 -0.55 -8.14 15.30
N PHE A 164 0.15 -7.80 14.21
CA PHE A 164 0.05 -6.48 13.58
C PHE A 164 -1.36 -6.12 13.15
N THR A 165 -2.07 -7.04 12.47
CA THR A 165 -3.45 -6.78 12.02
C THR A 165 -4.37 -6.46 13.19
N VAL A 166 -4.29 -7.25 14.27
CA VAL A 166 -5.14 -7.05 15.45
C VAL A 166 -4.79 -5.75 16.18
N THR A 167 -3.50 -5.50 16.43
CA THR A 167 -3.07 -4.33 17.21
C THR A 167 -3.17 -3.03 16.44
N ALA A 168 -2.89 -3.02 15.13
CA ALA A 168 -3.02 -1.83 14.29
C ALA A 168 -4.49 -1.48 14.04
N THR A 169 -5.37 -2.48 13.86
CA THR A 169 -6.82 -2.21 13.77
C THR A 169 -7.34 -1.60 15.07
N GLY A 170 -6.89 -2.11 16.22
CA GLY A 170 -7.19 -1.52 17.52
C GLY A 170 -6.62 -0.11 17.70
N GLY A 171 -5.39 0.16 17.25
CA GLY A 171 -4.81 1.49 17.36
C GLY A 171 -5.41 2.51 16.39
N LEU A 172 -5.93 2.10 15.23
CA LEU A 172 -6.79 2.95 14.40
C LEU A 172 -8.14 3.26 15.07
N ALA A 173 -8.73 2.30 15.79
CA ALA A 173 -9.91 2.58 16.63
C ALA A 173 -9.57 3.54 17.78
N LEU A 174 -8.39 3.40 18.40
CA LEU A 174 -7.90 4.34 19.40
C LEU A 174 -7.74 5.75 18.84
N LEU A 175 -7.22 5.90 17.62
CA LEU A 175 -7.14 7.20 16.95
C LEU A 175 -8.52 7.86 16.86
N ALA A 176 -9.53 7.12 16.38
CA ALA A 176 -10.89 7.62 16.32
C ALA A 176 -11.45 7.99 17.72
N GLY A 177 -11.15 7.18 18.74
CA GLY A 177 -11.53 7.46 20.13
C GLY A 177 -10.88 8.73 20.69
N VAL A 178 -9.59 8.94 20.41
CA VAL A 178 -8.84 10.15 20.80
C VAL A 178 -9.38 11.39 20.08
N LEU A 179 -9.73 11.28 18.79
CA LEU A 179 -10.35 12.38 18.04
C LEU A 179 -11.70 12.79 18.64
N LEU A 180 -12.52 11.81 19.06
CA LEU A 180 -13.77 12.09 19.77
C LEU A 180 -13.52 12.70 21.15
N LEU A 181 -12.57 12.18 21.93
CA LEU A 181 -12.23 12.77 23.24
C LEU A 181 -11.75 14.21 23.10
N GLY A 182 -10.87 14.50 22.12
CA GLY A 182 -10.41 15.85 21.87
C GLY A 182 -11.52 16.78 21.39
N HIS A 183 -12.50 16.27 20.64
CA HIS A 183 -13.70 17.03 20.28
C HIS A 183 -14.57 17.38 21.50
N ILE A 184 -14.77 16.43 22.42
CA ILE A 184 -15.56 16.64 23.66
C ILE A 184 -14.86 17.64 24.59
N VAL A 185 -13.55 17.51 24.76
CA VAL A 185 -12.75 18.35 25.68
C VAL A 185 -12.37 19.69 25.05
N GLY A 186 -12.31 19.79 23.72
CA GLY A 186 -11.79 20.94 22.98
C GLY A 186 -10.25 21.02 22.94
N SER A 187 -9.55 19.97 23.37
CA SER A 187 -8.08 19.91 23.39
C SER A 187 -7.57 18.46 23.37
N TYR A 188 -6.40 18.25 22.77
CA TYR A 188 -5.69 16.95 22.78
C TYR A 188 -4.59 16.88 23.86
N GLU A 189 -4.38 17.95 24.61
CA GLU A 189 -3.41 18.00 25.71
C GLU A 189 -3.89 17.11 26.87
N LEU A 190 -3.02 16.22 27.33
CA LEU A 190 -3.36 15.21 28.33
C LEU A 190 -3.83 15.85 29.64
N ASP A 191 -3.19 16.92 30.11
CA ASP A 191 -3.59 17.59 31.35
C ASP A 191 -4.98 18.25 31.26
N ALA A 192 -5.39 18.72 30.07
CA ALA A 192 -6.74 19.23 29.85
C ALA A 192 -7.76 18.08 29.88
N VAL A 193 -7.45 16.96 29.22
CA VAL A 193 -8.31 15.77 29.20
C VAL A 193 -8.47 15.17 30.60
N LEU A 194 -7.39 15.06 31.37
CA LEU A 194 -7.42 14.52 32.75
C LEU A 194 -8.29 15.35 33.70
N LYS A 195 -8.40 16.66 33.47
CA LYS A 195 -9.26 17.57 34.26
C LYS A 195 -10.72 17.57 33.81
N ALA A 196 -11.02 17.05 32.62
CA ALA A 196 -12.33 17.10 31.99
C ALA A 196 -13.18 15.84 32.23
N GLY A 197 -12.90 15.05 33.28
CA GLY A 197 -13.57 13.77 33.53
C GLY A 197 -15.10 13.85 33.61
N ASP A 198 -15.64 14.87 34.30
CA ASP A 198 -17.10 15.05 34.42
C ASP A 198 -17.73 15.47 33.09
N VAL A 199 -17.06 16.34 32.33
CA VAL A 199 -17.49 16.77 31.00
C VAL A 199 -17.53 15.58 30.04
N VAL A 200 -16.48 14.74 30.05
CA VAL A 200 -16.39 13.57 29.19
C VAL A 200 -17.48 12.57 29.51
N ARG A 201 -17.66 12.20 30.79
CA ARG A 201 -18.66 11.20 31.21
C ARG A 201 -20.10 11.68 31.02
N GLY A 202 -20.35 12.99 31.13
CA GLY A 202 -21.66 13.59 30.89
C GLY A 202 -22.02 13.81 29.42
N HIS A 203 -21.09 13.62 28.48
CA HIS A 203 -21.30 13.92 27.06
C HIS A 203 -21.99 12.77 26.31
N ALA A 204 -22.90 13.08 25.38
CA ALA A 204 -23.65 12.07 24.60
C ALA A 204 -22.76 11.11 23.77
N LEU A 205 -21.57 11.56 23.38
CA LEU A 205 -20.59 10.76 22.62
C LEU A 205 -19.70 9.87 23.51
N TYR A 206 -19.83 9.92 24.84
CA TYR A 206 -19.03 9.13 25.77
C TYR A 206 -19.02 7.63 25.45
N PRO A 207 -20.16 6.94 25.23
CA PRO A 207 -20.15 5.50 24.98
C PRO A 207 -19.35 5.13 23.72
N ALA A 208 -19.45 5.95 22.66
CA ALA A 208 -18.70 5.73 21.43
C ALA A 208 -17.20 5.95 21.63
N ALA A 209 -16.82 7.04 22.31
CA ALA A 209 -15.43 7.34 22.65
C ALA A 209 -14.82 6.23 23.54
N LEU A 210 -15.56 5.79 24.56
CA LEU A 210 -15.18 4.71 25.46
C LEU A 210 -14.91 3.42 24.67
N VAL A 211 -15.86 2.94 23.86
CA VAL A 211 -15.69 1.70 23.09
C VAL A 211 -14.49 1.78 22.15
N LEU A 212 -14.28 2.90 21.45
CA LEU A 212 -13.16 3.09 20.54
C LEU A 212 -11.80 3.09 21.25
N VAL A 213 -11.69 3.78 22.39
CA VAL A 213 -10.47 3.75 23.23
C VAL A 213 -10.22 2.35 23.78
N LEU A 214 -11.27 1.67 24.26
CA LEU A 214 -11.18 0.31 24.78
C LEU A 214 -10.78 -0.70 23.71
N LEU A 215 -11.25 -0.58 22.46
CA LEU A 215 -10.78 -1.43 21.36
C LEU A 215 -9.27 -1.32 21.16
N GLY A 216 -8.71 -0.12 21.28
CA GLY A 216 -7.25 0.09 21.34
C GLY A 216 -6.61 -0.64 22.51
N ALA A 217 -7.04 -0.34 23.73
CA ALA A 217 -6.42 -0.89 24.94
C ALA A 217 -6.51 -2.42 25.02
N LEU A 218 -7.69 -3.00 24.76
CA LEU A 218 -7.98 -4.43 24.87
C LEU A 218 -7.25 -5.26 23.81
N THR A 219 -7.11 -4.75 22.58
CA THR A 219 -6.36 -5.45 21.52
C THR A 219 -4.86 -5.52 21.86
N LYS A 220 -4.26 -4.43 22.32
CA LYS A 220 -2.82 -4.35 22.63
C LYS A 220 -2.44 -5.11 23.90
N SER A 221 -3.34 -5.17 24.89
CA SER A 221 -3.15 -5.94 26.13
C SER A 221 -3.67 -7.38 26.07
N ALA A 222 -3.98 -7.88 24.86
CA ALA A 222 -4.40 -9.26 24.61
C ALA A 222 -5.58 -9.71 25.49
N GLN A 223 -6.58 -8.84 25.67
CA GLN A 223 -7.81 -9.15 26.40
C GLN A 223 -8.79 -9.92 25.52
N PHE A 224 -9.78 -10.58 26.11
CA PHE A 224 -10.88 -11.20 25.39
C PHE A 224 -11.68 -10.13 24.62
N PRO A 225 -12.03 -10.38 23.33
CA PRO A 225 -11.82 -11.59 22.53
C PRO A 225 -10.51 -11.63 21.71
N PHE A 226 -9.62 -10.64 21.86
CA PHE A 226 -8.41 -10.44 21.04
C PHE A 226 -7.16 -11.19 21.52
N HIS A 227 -7.21 -11.91 22.64
CA HIS A 227 -6.06 -12.58 23.27
C HIS A 227 -5.27 -13.56 22.37
N PHE A 228 -5.85 -14.08 21.29
CA PHE A 228 -5.29 -15.16 20.46
C PHE A 228 -3.99 -14.80 19.73
N TRP A 229 -3.68 -13.52 19.51
CA TRP A 229 -2.45 -13.15 18.80
C TRP A 229 -1.19 -13.36 19.66
N LEU A 230 -1.30 -13.22 20.99
CA LEU A 230 -0.14 -13.25 21.89
C LEU A 230 0.55 -14.64 21.93
N PRO A 231 -0.16 -15.77 22.07
CA PRO A 231 0.47 -17.09 21.99
C PRO A 231 1.16 -17.35 20.65
N HIS A 232 0.66 -16.77 19.56
CA HIS A 232 1.25 -16.88 18.23
C HIS A 232 2.44 -15.93 18.01
N ALA A 233 2.57 -14.86 18.80
CA ALA A 233 3.74 -13.99 18.82
C ALA A 233 4.99 -14.66 19.46
N MET A 234 4.82 -15.77 20.19
CA MET A 234 5.91 -16.54 20.82
C MET A 234 6.87 -17.25 19.84
N ALA A 235 6.67 -17.05 18.54
CA ALA A 235 7.66 -17.39 17.51
C ALA A 235 8.88 -16.46 17.55
N ALA A 236 8.76 -15.29 18.18
CA ALA A 236 9.85 -14.34 18.35
C ALA A 236 11.01 -14.91 19.19
N PRO A 237 12.24 -14.38 19.02
CA PRO A 237 13.36 -14.66 19.93
C PRO A 237 12.98 -14.41 21.39
N THR A 238 13.52 -15.19 22.32
CA THR A 238 13.15 -15.07 23.74
C THR A 238 13.43 -13.69 24.35
N PRO A 239 14.54 -12.99 24.03
CA PRO A 239 14.75 -11.64 24.54
C PRO A 239 13.62 -10.67 24.13
N VAL A 240 13.07 -10.81 22.91
CA VAL A 240 11.90 -10.05 22.44
C VAL A 240 10.68 -10.40 23.28
N SER A 241 10.44 -11.68 23.54
CA SER A 241 9.30 -12.11 24.37
C SER A 241 9.41 -11.58 25.79
N ALA A 242 10.61 -11.65 26.40
CA ALA A 242 10.88 -11.10 27.71
C ALA A 242 10.60 -9.59 27.77
N TYR A 243 10.98 -8.84 26.74
CA TYR A 243 10.75 -7.40 26.72
C TYR A 243 9.30 -7.01 26.41
N LEU A 244 8.76 -7.47 25.28
CA LEU A 244 7.44 -7.09 24.76
C LEU A 244 6.30 -7.64 25.64
N HIS A 245 6.43 -8.88 26.12
CA HIS A 245 5.33 -9.60 26.77
C HIS A 245 5.45 -9.62 28.30
N SER A 246 6.53 -9.08 28.86
CA SER A 246 6.65 -8.88 30.31
C SER A 246 6.51 -7.43 30.69
N ALA A 247 7.24 -6.50 30.06
CA ALA A 247 7.37 -5.13 30.56
C ALA A 247 6.71 -4.05 29.67
N THR A 248 6.60 -4.26 28.36
CA THR A 248 6.36 -3.12 27.46
C THR A 248 5.08 -3.23 26.64
N MET A 249 5.11 -3.90 25.48
CA MET A 249 4.03 -3.89 24.48
C MET A 249 2.67 -4.26 25.08
N VAL A 250 2.60 -5.38 25.78
CA VAL A 250 1.32 -5.87 26.34
C VAL A 250 0.83 -5.02 27.51
N LYS A 251 1.74 -4.25 28.14
CA LYS A 251 1.40 -3.29 29.18
C LYS A 251 0.93 -1.96 28.62
N ALA A 252 1.18 -1.63 27.35
CA ALA A 252 0.70 -0.38 26.75
C ALA A 252 -0.83 -0.23 26.86
N GLY A 253 -1.58 -1.33 26.66
CA GLY A 253 -3.03 -1.34 26.84
C GLY A 253 -3.47 -1.00 28.27
N VAL A 254 -2.94 -1.71 29.26
CA VAL A 254 -3.29 -1.46 30.67
C VAL A 254 -2.71 -0.14 31.20
N PHE A 255 -1.59 0.33 30.64
CA PHE A 255 -1.06 1.67 30.88
C PHE A 255 -2.04 2.73 30.41
N LEU A 256 -2.60 2.61 29.20
CA LEU A 256 -3.59 3.54 28.68
C LEU A 256 -4.87 3.52 29.54
N LEU A 257 -5.33 2.34 29.96
CA LEU A 257 -6.50 2.23 30.86
C LEU A 257 -6.25 2.94 32.19
N ALA A 258 -5.10 2.72 32.83
CA ALA A 258 -4.74 3.41 34.07
C ALA A 258 -4.55 4.92 33.85
N ARG A 259 -3.94 5.31 32.73
CA ARG A 259 -3.69 6.71 32.38
C ARG A 259 -4.99 7.51 32.21
N LEU A 260 -5.99 6.93 31.55
CA LEU A 260 -7.28 7.56 31.31
C LEU A 260 -8.32 7.19 32.38
N TRP A 261 -7.93 6.45 33.42
CA TRP A 261 -8.82 6.05 34.52
C TRP A 261 -9.52 7.24 35.18
N PRO A 262 -8.84 8.37 35.50
CA PRO A 262 -9.50 9.55 36.07
C PRO A 262 -10.62 10.17 35.21
N VAL A 263 -10.60 9.88 33.91
CA VAL A 263 -11.50 10.50 32.92
C VAL A 263 -12.62 9.55 32.50
N LEU A 264 -12.31 8.27 32.36
CA LEU A 264 -13.20 7.28 31.76
C LEU A 264 -13.87 6.36 32.77
N ALA A 265 -13.31 6.19 33.98
CA ALA A 265 -13.85 5.29 34.99
C ALA A 265 -14.99 5.92 35.81
N GLY A 266 -15.61 5.12 36.68
CA GLY A 266 -16.71 5.55 37.54
C GLY A 266 -18.10 5.47 36.88
N THR A 267 -18.21 4.82 35.72
CA THR A 267 -19.49 4.54 35.04
C THR A 267 -19.79 3.04 35.04
N ASP A 268 -21.06 2.69 34.83
CA ASP A 268 -21.49 1.29 34.71
C ASP A 268 -20.92 0.64 33.45
N GLU A 269 -20.85 1.38 32.33
CA GLU A 269 -20.26 0.88 31.09
C GLU A 269 -18.79 0.52 31.28
N TRP A 270 -18.02 1.35 31.99
CA TRP A 270 -16.62 1.03 32.33
C TRP A 270 -16.54 -0.25 33.17
N PHE A 271 -17.36 -0.35 34.23
CA PHE A 271 -17.37 -1.51 35.13
C PHE A 271 -17.63 -2.82 34.37
N TRP A 272 -18.69 -2.86 33.55
CA TRP A 272 -19.08 -4.07 32.85
C TRP A 272 -18.16 -4.42 31.68
N ILE A 273 -17.72 -3.43 30.90
CA ILE A 273 -16.87 -3.70 29.73
C ILE A 273 -15.44 -4.04 30.19
N VAL A 274 -14.83 -3.19 31.02
CA VAL A 274 -13.43 -3.35 31.44
C VAL A 274 -13.31 -4.47 32.48
N GLY A 275 -14.14 -4.44 33.52
CA GLY A 275 -14.18 -5.48 34.55
C GLY A 275 -14.56 -6.85 33.97
N GLY A 276 -15.59 -6.90 33.13
CA GLY A 276 -16.01 -8.14 32.46
C GLY A 276 -14.95 -8.70 31.51
N ALA A 277 -14.35 -7.86 30.65
CA ALA A 277 -13.26 -8.30 29.78
C ALA A 277 -12.06 -8.80 30.58
N GLY A 278 -11.68 -8.10 31.66
CA GLY A 278 -10.59 -8.50 32.56
C GLY A 278 -10.85 -9.85 33.23
N LEU A 279 -12.05 -10.06 33.79
CA LEU A 279 -12.43 -11.30 34.46
C LEU A 279 -12.44 -12.52 33.51
N VAL A 280 -13.04 -12.37 32.32
CA VAL A 280 -13.06 -13.42 31.30
C VAL A 280 -11.63 -13.74 30.85
N THR A 281 -10.80 -12.72 30.63
CA THR A 281 -9.40 -12.89 30.23
C THR A 281 -8.58 -13.58 31.31
N LEU A 282 -8.76 -13.18 32.58
CA LEU A 282 -8.10 -13.77 33.74
C LEU A 282 -8.35 -15.28 33.82
N LEU A 283 -9.63 -15.69 33.75
CA LEU A 283 -10.06 -17.08 33.83
C LEU A 283 -9.63 -17.89 32.61
N LEU A 284 -9.91 -17.41 31.40
CA LEU A 284 -9.56 -18.13 30.16
C LEU A 284 -8.05 -18.27 30.00
N GLY A 285 -7.29 -17.22 30.32
CA GLY A 285 -5.82 -17.25 30.28
C GLY A 285 -5.26 -18.26 31.28
N ALA A 286 -5.72 -18.22 32.54
CA ALA A 286 -5.25 -19.13 33.57
C ALA A 286 -5.59 -20.58 33.24
N TYR A 287 -6.83 -20.81 32.79
CA TYR A 287 -7.29 -22.13 32.42
C TYR A 287 -6.51 -22.70 31.22
N ALA A 288 -6.33 -21.92 30.16
CA ALA A 288 -5.59 -22.34 28.97
C ALA A 288 -4.10 -22.61 29.25
N ALA A 289 -3.47 -21.85 30.15
CA ALA A 289 -2.08 -22.03 30.56
C ALA A 289 -1.83 -23.43 31.17
N MET A 290 -2.79 -23.96 31.96
CA MET A 290 -2.67 -25.27 32.60
C MET A 290 -2.55 -26.44 31.61
N PHE A 291 -2.90 -26.26 30.33
CA PHE A 291 -2.85 -27.31 29.32
C PHE A 291 -1.79 -27.05 28.24
N GLN A 292 -1.01 -25.97 28.36
CA GLN A 292 0.12 -25.73 27.45
C GLN A 292 1.27 -26.68 27.76
N ASN A 293 1.97 -27.13 26.72
CA ASN A 293 3.16 -27.98 26.83
C ASN A 293 4.43 -27.29 26.31
N ASP A 294 4.26 -26.12 25.69
CA ASP A 294 5.35 -25.24 25.28
C ASP A 294 5.58 -24.22 26.39
N LEU A 295 6.80 -24.09 26.89
CA LEU A 295 7.11 -23.18 28.00
C LEU A 295 6.78 -21.71 27.67
N LYS A 296 7.10 -21.24 26.46
CA LYS A 296 6.72 -19.87 26.04
C LYS A 296 5.20 -19.75 25.86
N GLY A 297 4.56 -20.80 25.34
CA GLY A 297 3.10 -20.87 25.22
C GLY A 297 2.40 -20.76 26.59
N LEU A 298 2.89 -21.50 27.60
CA LEU A 298 2.40 -21.42 28.99
C LEU A 298 2.58 -20.00 29.52
N LEU A 299 3.78 -19.42 29.34
CA LEU A 299 4.05 -18.06 29.79
C LEU A 299 3.16 -17.02 29.08
N ALA A 300 2.88 -17.17 27.78
CA ALA A 300 1.97 -16.28 27.05
C ALA A 300 0.55 -16.27 27.65
N TYR A 301 -0.03 -17.44 27.91
CA TYR A 301 -1.35 -17.53 28.54
C TYR A 301 -1.35 -17.07 30.00
N SER A 302 -0.25 -17.30 30.73
CA SER A 302 -0.09 -16.74 32.07
C SER A 302 0.01 -15.20 32.03
N THR A 303 0.65 -14.61 31.01
CA THR A 303 0.68 -13.15 30.79
C THR A 303 -0.73 -12.62 30.49
N ILE A 304 -1.50 -13.29 29.62
CA ILE A 304 -2.91 -12.95 29.35
C ILE A 304 -3.69 -12.93 30.67
N SER A 305 -3.53 -13.95 31.50
CA SER A 305 -4.19 -14.05 32.80
C SER A 305 -3.85 -12.89 33.74
N HIS A 306 -2.57 -12.55 33.90
CA HIS A 306 -2.14 -11.45 34.79
C HIS A 306 -2.52 -10.06 34.23
N LEU A 307 -2.55 -9.88 32.91
CA LEU A 307 -3.10 -8.66 32.31
C LEU A 307 -4.61 -8.58 32.52
N GLY A 308 -5.33 -9.70 32.44
CA GLY A 308 -6.74 -9.79 32.80
C GLY A 308 -6.99 -9.40 34.27
N LEU A 309 -6.11 -9.80 35.19
CA LEU A 309 -6.14 -9.35 36.59
C LEU A 309 -5.99 -7.83 36.70
N ILE A 310 -4.99 -7.24 36.04
CA ILE A 310 -4.77 -5.78 36.05
C ILE A 310 -5.97 -5.04 35.44
N THR A 311 -6.49 -5.52 34.31
CA THR A 311 -7.68 -4.95 33.66
C THR A 311 -8.90 -5.05 34.55
N LEU A 312 -9.10 -6.19 35.23
CA LEU A 312 -10.20 -6.37 36.18
C LEU A 312 -10.10 -5.36 37.32
N LEU A 313 -8.93 -5.22 37.95
CA LEU A 313 -8.70 -4.24 39.02
C LEU A 313 -9.03 -2.81 38.59
N LEU A 314 -8.58 -2.39 37.41
CA LEU A 314 -8.92 -1.07 36.85
C LEU A 314 -10.42 -0.93 36.54
N GLY A 315 -11.10 -2.03 36.24
CA GLY A 315 -12.54 -2.11 35.99
C GLY A 315 -13.40 -2.03 37.25
N LEU A 316 -12.86 -2.25 38.45
CA LEU A 316 -13.64 -2.29 39.70
C LEU A 316 -14.13 -0.91 40.20
N ASN A 317 -13.80 0.18 39.51
CA ASN A 317 -14.14 1.56 39.92
C ASN A 317 -13.68 1.94 41.35
N SER A 318 -12.66 1.25 41.89
CA SER A 318 -12.09 1.52 43.22
C SER A 318 -10.70 2.17 43.11
N PRO A 319 -10.42 3.26 43.84
CA PRO A 319 -9.07 3.83 43.93
C PRO A 319 -8.05 2.84 44.50
N LEU A 320 -8.42 2.02 45.48
CA LEU A 320 -7.54 0.99 46.03
C LEU A 320 -7.24 -0.10 45.00
N ALA A 321 -8.23 -0.50 44.20
CA ALA A 321 -8.02 -1.41 43.08
C ALA A 321 -7.09 -0.83 42.02
N ALA A 322 -7.17 0.47 41.73
CA ALA A 322 -6.23 1.14 40.83
C ALA A 322 -4.80 1.13 41.39
N VAL A 323 -4.59 1.39 42.70
CA VAL A 323 -3.28 1.25 43.36
C VAL A 323 -2.77 -0.20 43.26
N ALA A 324 -3.62 -1.18 43.54
CA ALA A 324 -3.29 -2.60 43.41
C ALA A 324 -2.92 -2.99 41.97
N ALA A 325 -3.60 -2.40 40.97
CA ALA A 325 -3.30 -2.61 39.55
C ALA A 325 -1.90 -2.11 39.20
N VAL A 326 -1.54 -0.88 39.61
CA VAL A 326 -0.20 -0.31 39.43
C VAL A 326 0.87 -1.18 40.09
N PHE A 327 0.64 -1.61 41.32
CA PHE A 327 1.57 -2.49 42.02
C PHE A 327 1.73 -3.84 41.33
N HIS A 328 0.62 -4.45 40.89
CA HIS A 328 0.66 -5.72 40.17
C HIS A 328 1.35 -5.59 38.81
N MET A 329 1.23 -4.44 38.10
CA MET A 329 1.99 -4.18 36.88
C MET A 329 3.50 -4.26 37.11
N MET A 330 4.00 -3.64 38.19
CA MET A 330 5.42 -3.69 38.57
C MET A 330 5.85 -5.12 38.87
N ASN A 331 5.14 -5.80 39.77
CA ASN A 331 5.47 -7.18 40.16
C ASN A 331 5.46 -8.13 38.96
N HIS A 332 4.42 -8.05 38.13
CA HIS A 332 4.28 -8.87 36.94
C HIS A 332 5.43 -8.66 35.95
N ALA A 333 5.90 -7.42 35.77
CA ALA A 333 7.06 -7.19 34.90
C ALA A 333 8.29 -7.95 35.39
N THR A 334 8.57 -7.89 36.69
CA THR A 334 9.76 -8.46 37.32
C THR A 334 9.78 -9.98 37.22
N PHE A 335 8.77 -10.67 37.77
CA PHE A 335 8.79 -12.13 37.77
C PHE A 335 8.57 -12.70 36.35
N LYS A 336 7.76 -12.06 35.50
CA LYS A 336 7.52 -12.60 34.15
C LYS A 336 8.74 -12.50 33.26
N ALA A 337 9.47 -11.39 33.34
CA ALA A 337 10.72 -11.24 32.61
C ALA A 337 11.76 -12.29 33.02
N SER A 338 11.92 -12.53 34.33
CA SER A 338 12.81 -13.56 34.84
C SER A 338 12.43 -14.96 34.33
N LEU A 339 11.12 -15.26 34.25
CA LEU A 339 10.61 -16.52 33.71
C LEU A 339 10.88 -16.66 32.20
N PHE A 340 10.62 -15.63 31.39
CA PHE A 340 10.92 -15.70 29.96
C PHE A 340 12.41 -15.88 29.69
N MET A 341 13.27 -15.16 30.41
CA MET A 341 14.73 -15.33 30.30
C MET A 341 15.16 -16.72 30.75
N SER A 342 14.59 -17.26 31.84
CA SER A 342 14.85 -18.64 32.29
C SER A 342 14.43 -19.68 31.24
N VAL A 343 13.26 -19.51 30.62
CA VAL A 343 12.81 -20.35 29.50
C VAL A 343 13.77 -20.25 28.32
N GLY A 344 14.30 -19.06 28.04
CA GLY A 344 15.26 -18.86 26.96
C GLY A 344 16.61 -19.51 27.23
N ILE A 345 17.07 -19.52 28.49
CA ILE A 345 18.23 -20.29 28.93
C ILE A 345 17.97 -21.79 28.69
N ILE A 346 16.83 -22.32 29.14
CA ILE A 346 16.48 -23.73 28.94
C ILE A 346 16.44 -24.08 27.44
N ASP A 347 15.80 -23.26 26.61
CA ASP A 347 15.71 -23.47 25.16
C ASP A 347 17.11 -23.43 24.51
N HIS A 348 17.98 -22.51 24.94
CA HIS A 348 19.34 -22.35 24.42
C HIS A 348 20.24 -23.54 24.77
N GLU A 349 20.21 -24.00 26.03
CA GLU A 349 21.10 -25.06 26.55
C GLU A 349 20.60 -26.47 26.23
N THR A 350 19.29 -26.66 26.05
CA THR A 350 18.71 -27.98 25.73
C THR A 350 18.31 -28.15 24.27
N GLY A 351 18.08 -27.06 23.55
CA GLY A 351 17.51 -27.07 22.19
C GLY A 351 16.02 -27.42 22.14
N SER A 352 15.32 -27.43 23.28
CA SER A 352 13.88 -27.67 23.34
C SER A 352 13.20 -26.81 24.40
N ARG A 353 11.96 -26.42 24.10
CA ARG A 353 11.04 -25.73 25.02
C ARG A 353 9.79 -26.55 25.35
N ASP A 354 9.78 -27.82 24.93
CA ASP A 354 8.67 -28.74 25.11
C ASP A 354 8.77 -29.42 26.48
N MET A 355 7.88 -29.05 27.40
CA MET A 355 7.80 -29.57 28.77
C MET A 355 7.66 -31.10 28.82
N ARG A 356 7.26 -31.74 27.72
CA ARG A 356 7.15 -33.20 27.64
C ARG A 356 8.51 -33.91 27.50
N ARG A 357 9.56 -33.15 27.16
CA ARG A 357 10.94 -33.64 26.96
C ARG A 357 11.92 -33.11 28.01
N LEU A 358 11.54 -32.06 28.72
CA LEU A 358 12.35 -31.37 29.72
C LEU A 358 11.97 -31.94 31.09
N ASP A 359 12.81 -32.82 31.63
CA ASP A 359 12.62 -33.46 32.93
C ASP A 359 13.97 -33.58 33.65
N GLY A 360 13.95 -33.52 34.99
CA GLY A 360 15.16 -33.68 35.80
C GLY A 360 16.26 -32.64 35.57
N LEU A 361 15.94 -31.47 34.99
CA LEU A 361 16.95 -30.44 34.64
C LEU A 361 17.64 -29.81 35.86
N PHE A 362 17.10 -29.97 37.08
CA PHE A 362 17.72 -29.44 38.29
C PHE A 362 19.14 -29.99 38.53
N ARG A 363 19.42 -31.21 38.04
CA ARG A 363 20.75 -31.84 38.17
C ARG A 363 21.80 -31.19 37.27
N SER A 364 21.40 -30.77 36.08
CA SER A 364 22.28 -30.14 35.09
C SER A 364 22.37 -28.61 35.24
N MET A 365 21.30 -27.98 35.73
CA MET A 365 21.16 -26.52 35.83
C MET A 365 20.52 -26.10 37.17
N PRO A 366 21.18 -26.35 38.32
CA PRO A 366 20.61 -26.10 39.65
C PRO A 366 20.37 -24.61 39.97
N ILE A 367 21.22 -23.71 39.46
CA ILE A 367 21.10 -22.25 39.67
C ILE A 367 19.93 -21.73 38.84
N THR A 368 19.90 -22.05 37.55
CA THR A 368 18.78 -21.67 36.67
C THR A 368 17.46 -22.27 37.18
N GLY A 369 17.47 -23.51 37.67
CA GLY A 369 16.32 -24.16 38.29
C GLY A 369 15.83 -23.44 39.54
N THR A 370 16.73 -23.07 40.44
CA THR A 370 16.38 -22.32 41.66
C THR A 370 15.74 -20.97 41.31
N LEU A 371 16.34 -20.21 40.40
CA LEU A 371 15.82 -18.91 39.96
C LEU A 371 14.42 -19.05 39.33
N ALA A 372 14.23 -20.04 38.45
CA ALA A 372 12.94 -20.30 37.81
C ALA A 372 11.86 -20.73 38.82
N ILE A 373 12.21 -21.56 39.81
CA ILE A 373 11.28 -22.01 40.87
C ILE A 373 10.85 -20.83 41.74
N VAL A 374 11.77 -19.97 42.17
CA VAL A 374 11.42 -18.76 42.95
C VAL A 374 10.53 -17.83 42.13
N ALA A 375 10.86 -17.60 40.85
CA ALA A 375 10.01 -16.80 39.97
C ALA A 375 8.61 -17.43 39.72
N CYS A 376 8.52 -18.76 39.66
CA CYS A 376 7.24 -19.48 39.62
C CYS A 376 6.46 -19.32 40.93
N GLY A 377 7.15 -19.32 42.08
CA GLY A 377 6.56 -19.03 43.39
C GLY A 377 5.97 -17.62 43.46
N ALA A 378 6.70 -16.63 42.93
CA ALA A 378 6.22 -15.26 42.83
C ALA A 378 4.96 -15.18 41.94
N MET A 379 4.99 -15.83 40.77
CA MET A 379 3.83 -15.93 39.88
C MET A 379 2.64 -16.69 40.50
N ALA A 380 2.88 -17.71 41.31
CA ALA A 380 1.85 -18.45 42.04
C ALA A 380 1.24 -17.62 43.18
N GLY A 381 2.00 -16.70 43.77
CA GLY A 381 1.60 -15.93 44.95
C GLY A 381 1.96 -16.66 46.24
N VAL A 382 3.15 -17.24 46.32
CA VAL A 382 3.67 -17.84 47.56
C VAL A 382 4.04 -16.72 48.55
N PRO A 383 3.70 -16.84 49.85
CA PRO A 383 4.06 -15.86 50.87
C PRO A 383 5.55 -15.49 50.85
N LEU A 384 5.87 -14.25 51.25
CA LEU A 384 7.21 -13.63 51.21
C LEU A 384 7.77 -13.31 49.82
N LEU A 385 7.04 -13.60 48.75
CA LEU A 385 7.38 -13.16 47.39
C LEU A 385 6.43 -12.05 46.93
N ASN A 386 6.92 -11.16 46.08
CA ASN A 386 6.18 -9.97 45.65
C ASN A 386 4.78 -10.25 45.08
N GLY A 387 4.58 -11.36 44.36
CA GLY A 387 3.29 -11.71 43.78
C GLY A 387 2.23 -12.17 44.79
N PHE A 388 2.60 -12.51 46.03
CA PHE A 388 1.62 -12.75 47.10
C PHE A 388 0.93 -11.45 47.48
N LEU A 389 1.71 -10.40 47.75
CA LEU A 389 1.19 -9.09 48.20
C LEU A 389 0.21 -8.49 47.19
N SER A 390 0.56 -8.48 45.90
CA SER A 390 -0.33 -7.92 44.87
C SER A 390 -1.56 -8.80 44.58
N LYS A 391 -1.54 -10.10 44.89
CA LYS A 391 -2.72 -10.97 44.78
C LYS A 391 -3.63 -10.87 46.00
N GLU A 392 -3.06 -10.70 47.19
CA GLU A 392 -3.85 -10.47 48.40
C GLU A 392 -4.61 -9.15 48.31
N MET A 393 -3.97 -8.08 47.82
CA MET A 393 -4.66 -6.82 47.49
C MET A 393 -5.74 -7.03 46.44
N PHE A 394 -5.49 -7.86 45.42
CA PHE A 394 -6.51 -8.20 44.43
C PHE A 394 -7.72 -8.92 45.04
N PHE A 395 -7.50 -9.91 45.90
CA PHE A 395 -8.59 -10.60 46.58
C PHE A 395 -9.37 -9.68 47.52
N ALA A 396 -8.69 -8.79 48.25
CA ALA A 396 -9.33 -7.78 49.08
C ALA A 396 -10.33 -6.94 48.28
N GLU A 397 -9.91 -6.39 47.14
CA GLU A 397 -10.77 -5.54 46.31
C GLU A 397 -11.95 -6.30 45.68
N THR A 398 -11.82 -7.61 45.46
CA THR A 398 -12.96 -8.41 45.00
C THR A 398 -13.99 -8.69 46.09
N VAL A 399 -13.57 -8.77 47.36
CA VAL A 399 -14.44 -9.08 48.51
C VAL A 399 -15.19 -7.86 49.00
N PHE A 400 -14.53 -6.69 49.02
CA PHE A 400 -15.11 -5.47 49.59
C PHE A 400 -15.89 -4.62 48.59
N ILE A 401 -16.13 -5.14 47.38
CA ILE A 401 -16.95 -4.43 46.39
C ILE A 401 -18.44 -4.55 46.75
N SER A 402 -19.07 -3.41 47.03
CA SER A 402 -20.51 -3.34 47.30
C SER A 402 -21.26 -3.23 45.98
N ALA A 403 -21.80 -4.35 45.48
CA ALA A 403 -22.52 -4.44 44.21
C ALA A 403 -23.73 -5.38 44.32
N HIS A 404 -24.40 -5.68 43.21
CA HIS A 404 -25.48 -6.67 43.18
C HIS A 404 -25.00 -8.01 43.78
N PRO A 405 -25.82 -8.77 44.54
CA PRO A 405 -25.37 -9.97 45.26
C PRO A 405 -24.62 -11.00 44.41
N TRP A 406 -24.93 -11.08 43.11
CA TRP A 406 -24.25 -11.99 42.19
C TRP A 406 -22.78 -11.62 41.94
N VAL A 407 -22.46 -10.33 41.97
CA VAL A 407 -21.08 -9.82 41.86
C VAL A 407 -20.35 -10.03 43.18
N GLU A 408 -20.99 -9.71 44.31
CA GLU A 408 -20.43 -9.80 45.66
C GLU A 408 -19.94 -11.22 45.99
N PHE A 409 -20.69 -12.27 45.61
CA PHE A 409 -20.26 -13.66 45.81
C PHE A 409 -19.52 -14.26 44.60
N GLY A 410 -19.94 -13.90 43.38
CA GLY A 410 -19.40 -14.50 42.16
C GLY A 410 -17.99 -14.04 41.83
N LEU A 411 -17.65 -12.78 42.09
CA LEU A 411 -16.34 -12.21 41.76
C LEU A 411 -15.21 -12.78 42.65
N PRO A 412 -15.32 -12.84 43.99
CA PRO A 412 -14.33 -13.50 44.83
C PRO A 412 -14.13 -14.98 44.48
N LEU A 413 -15.23 -15.70 44.18
CA LEU A 413 -15.16 -17.11 43.80
C LEU A 413 -14.37 -17.28 42.49
N ALA A 414 -14.68 -16.47 41.47
CA ALA A 414 -14.00 -16.49 40.19
C ALA A 414 -12.51 -16.08 40.33
N ALA A 415 -12.21 -15.07 41.14
CA ALA A 415 -10.85 -14.65 41.46
C ALA A 415 -10.06 -15.78 42.14
N THR A 416 -10.66 -16.44 43.14
CA THR A 416 -10.05 -17.59 43.84
C THR A 416 -9.79 -18.75 42.86
N LEU A 417 -10.75 -19.06 41.98
CA LEU A 417 -10.60 -20.08 40.95
C LEU A 417 -9.46 -19.76 39.98
N ALA A 418 -9.33 -18.49 39.55
CA ALA A 418 -8.19 -18.05 38.75
C ALA A 418 -6.85 -18.21 39.51
N GLY A 419 -6.84 -17.92 40.81
CA GLY A 419 -5.71 -18.17 41.70
C GLY A 419 -5.31 -19.65 41.76
N VAL A 420 -6.28 -20.55 41.91
CA VAL A 420 -6.08 -22.01 41.86
C VAL A 420 -5.40 -22.41 40.56
N PHE A 421 -5.92 -21.97 39.41
CA PHE A 421 -5.33 -22.26 38.10
C PHE A 421 -3.91 -21.69 37.96
N ALA A 422 -3.66 -20.51 38.54
CA ALA A 422 -2.34 -19.90 38.57
C ALA A 422 -1.30 -20.74 39.31
N VAL A 423 -1.69 -21.29 40.46
CA VAL A 423 -0.83 -22.21 41.20
C VAL A 423 -0.55 -23.47 40.40
N VAL A 424 -1.57 -24.05 39.74
CA VAL A 424 -1.40 -25.27 38.91
C VAL A 424 -0.38 -25.05 37.79
N TYR A 425 -0.54 -24.02 36.95
CA TYR A 425 0.41 -23.83 35.83
C TYR A 425 1.80 -23.40 36.30
N SER A 426 1.91 -22.68 37.44
CA SER A 426 3.21 -22.35 38.05
C SER A 426 3.93 -23.60 38.56
N LEU A 427 3.20 -24.52 39.21
CA LEU A 427 3.74 -25.82 39.63
C LEU A 427 4.12 -26.68 38.44
N ARG A 428 3.34 -26.68 37.35
CA ARG A 428 3.73 -27.38 36.12
C ARG A 428 5.07 -26.90 35.59
N PHE A 429 5.33 -25.59 35.56
CA PHE A 429 6.65 -25.10 35.17
C PHE A 429 7.71 -25.47 36.23
N GLY A 430 7.54 -25.06 37.48
CA GLY A 430 8.57 -25.26 38.52
C GLY A 430 8.87 -26.71 38.87
N HIS A 431 7.90 -27.62 38.76
CA HIS A 431 8.06 -29.03 39.08
C HIS A 431 8.31 -29.92 37.84
N ASP A 432 7.44 -29.87 36.81
CA ASP A 432 7.53 -30.83 35.68
C ASP A 432 8.83 -30.74 34.90
N VAL A 433 9.46 -29.55 34.86
CA VAL A 433 10.68 -29.27 34.10
C VAL A 433 11.96 -29.68 34.85
N PHE A 434 11.97 -29.48 36.17
CA PHE A 434 13.19 -29.55 36.96
C PHE A 434 13.32 -30.86 37.75
N PHE A 435 12.19 -31.49 38.12
CA PHE A 435 12.16 -32.67 38.98
C PHE A 435 11.62 -33.90 38.26
N GLY A 436 12.36 -35.01 38.36
CA GLY A 436 12.01 -36.30 37.79
C GLY A 436 13.25 -37.01 37.22
N PRO A 437 13.06 -38.03 36.37
CA PRO A 437 14.18 -38.71 35.70
C PRO A 437 14.96 -37.75 34.78
N PRO A 438 16.27 -37.97 34.57
CA PRO A 438 17.07 -37.17 33.64
C PRO A 438 16.48 -37.15 32.22
N ALA A 439 16.38 -35.97 31.63
CA ALA A 439 15.96 -35.80 30.24
C ALA A 439 16.83 -36.62 29.27
N GLN A 440 16.19 -37.37 28.37
CA GLN A 440 16.86 -38.16 27.32
C GLN A 440 16.52 -37.63 25.93
N GLY A 441 17.47 -37.76 24.99
CA GLY A 441 17.27 -37.38 23.59
C GLY A 441 17.03 -35.88 23.37
N LEU A 442 17.62 -35.02 24.19
CA LEU A 442 17.65 -33.58 23.95
C LEU A 442 18.61 -33.24 22.81
N PRO A 443 18.30 -32.25 21.94
CA PRO A 443 19.21 -31.82 20.87
C PRO A 443 20.58 -31.34 21.35
N ARG A 444 20.67 -30.82 22.57
CA ARG A 444 21.90 -30.37 23.22
C ARG A 444 22.01 -30.95 24.63
N GLN A 445 23.24 -31.14 25.09
CA GLN A 445 23.50 -31.56 26.46
C GLN A 445 23.28 -30.37 27.40
N ALA A 446 22.33 -30.52 28.32
CA ALA A 446 21.98 -29.45 29.26
C ALA A 446 23.15 -29.16 30.22
N HIS A 447 23.50 -27.88 30.35
CA HIS A 447 24.46 -27.36 31.34
C HIS A 447 24.08 -25.93 31.72
N GLU A 448 24.60 -25.41 32.84
CA GLU A 448 24.40 -24.00 33.21
C GLU A 448 24.94 -23.06 32.12
N PRO A 449 24.25 -21.95 31.81
CA PRO A 449 24.72 -21.01 30.81
C PRO A 449 25.89 -20.20 31.38
N VAL A 450 26.53 -19.43 30.51
CA VAL A 450 27.53 -18.44 30.92
C VAL A 450 26.95 -17.46 31.95
N HIS A 451 27.75 -17.06 32.93
CA HIS A 451 27.29 -16.24 34.06
C HIS A 451 26.53 -14.98 33.64
N TRP A 452 27.04 -14.24 32.65
CA TRP A 452 26.42 -13.00 32.19
C TRP A 452 25.06 -13.19 31.49
N MET A 453 24.72 -14.40 31.04
CA MET A 453 23.39 -14.71 30.53
C MET A 453 22.36 -14.83 31.66
N ARG A 454 22.78 -15.27 32.86
CA ARG A 454 21.89 -15.47 34.02
C ARG A 454 21.80 -14.26 34.95
N VAL A 455 22.78 -13.34 34.95
CA VAL A 455 22.78 -12.12 35.80
C VAL A 455 21.44 -11.33 35.73
N PRO A 456 20.84 -11.07 34.55
CA PRO A 456 19.54 -10.41 34.49
C PRO A 456 18.43 -11.14 35.25
N VAL A 457 18.44 -12.48 35.23
CA VAL A 457 17.47 -13.32 35.95
C VAL A 457 17.71 -13.24 37.46
N GLU A 458 18.97 -13.32 37.89
CA GLU A 458 19.39 -13.22 39.29
C GLU A 458 18.91 -11.90 39.92
N LEU A 459 19.11 -10.77 39.23
CA LEU A 459 18.67 -9.44 39.69
C LEU A 459 17.14 -9.33 39.83
N LEU A 460 16.39 -9.87 38.86
CA LEU A 460 14.92 -9.82 38.88
C LEU A 460 14.33 -10.74 39.96
N VAL A 461 14.92 -11.93 40.16
CA VAL A 461 14.50 -12.84 41.23
C VAL A 461 14.81 -12.24 42.60
N LEU A 462 15.99 -11.63 42.77
CA LEU A 462 16.34 -10.89 43.97
C LEU A 462 15.31 -9.77 44.24
N ALA A 463 14.93 -9.00 43.22
CA ALA A 463 13.89 -8.00 43.36
C ALA A 463 12.53 -8.59 43.78
N CYS A 464 12.16 -9.78 43.30
CA CYS A 464 10.93 -10.46 43.74
C CYS A 464 10.95 -10.83 45.23
N VAL A 465 12.11 -11.25 45.75
CA VAL A 465 12.30 -11.60 47.18
C VAL A 465 12.35 -10.35 48.05
N VAL A 466 13.11 -9.32 47.65
CA VAL A 466 13.23 -8.06 48.40
C VAL A 466 11.88 -7.36 48.52
N VAL A 467 11.14 -7.25 47.40
CA VAL A 467 9.80 -6.65 47.42
C VAL A 467 8.79 -7.50 48.20
N GLY A 468 8.93 -8.83 48.20
CA GLY A 468 8.03 -9.70 48.97
C GLY A 468 8.29 -9.71 50.49
N SER A 469 9.54 -9.51 50.91
CA SER A 469 9.96 -9.59 52.32
C SER A 469 10.00 -8.23 53.01
N ALA A 470 10.31 -7.14 52.30
CA ALA A 470 10.39 -5.78 52.84
C ALA A 470 9.69 -4.72 51.95
N PRO A 471 8.42 -4.93 51.56
CA PRO A 471 7.70 -4.09 50.58
C PRO A 471 7.62 -2.60 50.92
N ALA A 472 7.33 -2.26 52.18
CA ALA A 472 7.16 -0.88 52.61
C ALA A 472 8.45 -0.04 52.41
N TRP A 473 9.61 -0.65 52.64
CA TRP A 473 10.92 0.00 52.45
C TRP A 473 11.36 -0.03 50.99
N SER A 474 11.14 -1.14 50.28
CA SER A 474 11.66 -1.32 48.92
C SER A 474 10.84 -0.62 47.83
N VAL A 475 9.52 -0.75 47.86
CA VAL A 475 8.64 -0.30 46.77
C VAL A 475 7.60 0.72 47.20
N GLY A 476 7.33 0.88 48.51
CA GLY A 476 6.32 1.79 49.05
C GLY A 476 6.40 3.22 48.49
N PRO A 477 7.56 3.92 48.61
CA PRO A 477 7.70 5.29 48.10
C PRO A 477 7.52 5.38 46.57
N VAL A 478 8.02 4.38 45.84
CA VAL A 478 7.92 4.31 44.37
C VAL A 478 6.47 4.09 43.94
N LEU A 479 5.75 3.19 44.63
CA LEU A 479 4.34 2.90 44.36
C LEU A 479 3.47 4.11 44.66
N ALA A 480 3.72 4.82 45.77
CA ALA A 480 2.97 6.02 46.13
C ALA A 480 3.08 7.10 45.03
N VAL A 481 4.31 7.39 44.59
CA VAL A 481 4.57 8.34 43.49
C VAL A 481 3.90 7.87 42.19
N ALA A 482 3.94 6.58 41.88
CA ALA A 482 3.36 6.04 40.66
C ALA A 482 1.82 6.00 40.66
N ALA A 483 1.20 5.72 41.80
CA ALA A 483 -0.25 5.54 41.90
C ALA A 483 -1.00 6.87 42.06
N ALA A 484 -0.38 7.90 42.64
CA ALA A 484 -1.02 9.20 42.87
C ALA A 484 -1.64 9.81 41.59
N PRO A 485 -0.92 9.89 40.44
CA PRO A 485 -1.50 10.43 39.21
C PRO A 485 -2.65 9.60 38.64
N VAL A 486 -2.71 8.29 38.95
CA VAL A 486 -3.75 7.38 38.45
C VAL A 486 -5.07 7.56 39.21
N VAL A 487 -5.02 7.85 40.51
CA VAL A 487 -6.21 7.99 41.36
C VAL A 487 -6.67 9.44 41.56
N GLY A 488 -6.07 10.41 40.86
CA GLY A 488 -6.42 11.83 40.99
C GLY A 488 -5.75 12.52 42.18
N SER A 489 -4.46 12.26 42.40
CA SER A 489 -3.53 12.86 43.38
C SER A 489 -3.72 12.51 44.86
N THR A 490 -4.94 12.21 45.31
CA THR A 490 -5.18 11.79 46.70
C THR A 490 -5.13 10.26 46.82
N LEU A 491 -4.08 9.74 47.46
CA LEU A 491 -3.94 8.31 47.67
C LEU A 491 -4.91 7.81 48.76
N PRO A 492 -5.65 6.71 48.53
CA PRO A 492 -6.40 6.06 49.60
C PRO A 492 -5.43 5.48 50.65
N ALA A 493 -5.91 5.28 51.88
CA ALA A 493 -5.11 4.59 52.90
C ALA A 493 -4.94 3.11 52.51
N TYR A 494 -3.70 2.70 52.24
CA TYR A 494 -3.34 1.30 51.99
C TYR A 494 -2.13 0.89 52.83
N SER A 495 -2.03 -0.41 53.13
CA SER A 495 -0.89 -0.98 53.87
C SER A 495 -0.20 -2.04 53.02
N LEU A 496 1.12 -1.91 52.88
CA LEU A 496 1.98 -2.92 52.27
C LEU A 496 2.58 -3.87 53.32
N ALA A 497 1.89 -4.15 54.42
CA ALA A 497 2.38 -5.12 55.39
C ALA A 497 2.56 -6.50 54.73
N VAL A 498 3.56 -7.27 55.18
CA VAL A 498 3.74 -8.66 54.74
C VAL A 498 2.64 -9.57 55.31
N TRP A 499 2.01 -9.13 56.40
CA TRP A 499 0.98 -9.85 57.12
C TRP A 499 -0.07 -8.89 57.66
N HIS A 500 -1.32 -9.06 57.23
CA HIS A 500 -2.47 -8.25 57.67
C HIS A 500 -3.39 -8.98 58.65
N GLY A 501 -2.94 -10.11 59.22
CA GLY A 501 -3.74 -10.96 60.11
C GLY A 501 -4.59 -12.00 59.37
N PHE A 502 -5.37 -12.79 60.12
CA PHE A 502 -6.30 -13.76 59.54
C PHE A 502 -7.53 -13.05 58.98
N ASN A 503 -7.57 -12.87 57.66
CA ASN A 503 -8.64 -12.19 56.93
C ASN A 503 -9.15 -13.03 55.74
N THR A 504 -10.25 -12.61 55.11
CA THR A 504 -10.83 -13.30 53.95
C THR A 504 -9.87 -13.40 52.75
N PRO A 505 -9.15 -12.33 52.35
CA PRO A 505 -8.14 -12.39 51.27
C PRO A 505 -7.03 -13.43 51.51
N LEU A 506 -6.54 -13.56 52.73
CA LEU A 506 -5.57 -14.58 53.12
C LEU A 506 -6.18 -15.97 53.03
N LEU A 507 -7.41 -16.18 53.50
CA LEU A 507 -8.12 -17.45 53.37
C LEU A 507 -8.28 -17.84 51.89
N MET A 508 -8.68 -16.92 51.02
CA MET A 508 -8.76 -17.14 49.58
C MET A 508 -7.40 -17.51 48.99
N SER A 509 -6.32 -16.87 49.42
CA SER A 509 -4.95 -17.18 49.00
C SER A 509 -4.52 -18.59 49.42
N LEU A 510 -4.83 -18.99 50.66
CA LEU A 510 -4.56 -20.33 51.18
C LEU A 510 -5.39 -21.39 50.44
N VAL A 511 -6.67 -21.12 50.18
CA VAL A 511 -7.54 -22.00 49.38
C VAL A 511 -7.02 -22.13 47.95
N ALA A 512 -6.58 -21.03 47.33
CA ALA A 512 -5.98 -21.05 46.00
C ALA A 512 -4.70 -21.90 45.96
N LEU A 513 -3.81 -21.73 46.94
CA LEU A 513 -2.56 -22.48 47.06
C LEU A 513 -2.82 -23.97 47.31
N ALA A 514 -3.62 -24.31 48.32
CA ALA A 514 -3.95 -25.69 48.66
C ALA A 514 -4.72 -26.39 47.54
N GLY A 515 -5.74 -25.72 46.99
CA GLY A 515 -6.53 -26.23 45.87
C GLY A 515 -5.69 -26.47 44.62
N GLY A 516 -4.79 -25.55 44.29
CA GLY A 516 -3.87 -25.69 43.16
C GLY A 516 -2.90 -26.86 43.34
N ILE A 517 -2.34 -27.04 44.53
CA ILE A 517 -1.47 -28.18 44.87
C ILE A 517 -2.24 -29.51 44.74
N VAL A 518 -3.46 -29.58 45.29
CA VAL A 518 -4.29 -30.80 45.22
C VAL A 518 -4.64 -31.16 43.78
N ILE A 519 -5.06 -30.18 42.96
CA ILE A 519 -5.36 -30.40 41.54
C ILE A 519 -4.10 -30.85 40.80
N TYR A 520 -2.96 -30.19 41.03
CA TYR A 520 -1.70 -30.57 40.41
C TYR A 520 -1.32 -32.01 40.77
N ARG A 521 -1.32 -32.40 42.06
CA ARG A 521 -0.97 -33.78 42.46
C ARG A 521 -1.90 -34.83 41.87
N ARG A 522 -3.20 -34.53 41.74
CA ARG A 522 -4.20 -35.47 41.19
C ARG A 522 -4.15 -35.60 39.66
N PHE A 523 -3.68 -34.58 38.95
CA PHE A 523 -3.69 -34.52 37.48
C PHE A 523 -2.31 -34.41 36.83
N ALA A 524 -1.20 -34.29 37.58
CA ALA A 524 0.17 -34.14 37.08
C ALA A 524 0.53 -35.20 36.03
N ALA A 525 0.28 -36.48 36.36
CA ALA A 525 0.53 -37.58 35.42
C ALA A 525 -0.27 -37.45 34.12
N ARG A 526 -1.51 -36.96 34.17
CA ARG A 526 -2.36 -36.76 32.97
C ARG A 526 -1.91 -35.55 32.13
N PHE A 527 -1.49 -34.47 32.79
CA PHE A 527 -0.89 -33.32 32.12
C PHE A 527 0.40 -33.72 31.39
N LYS A 528 1.21 -34.60 31.98
CA LYS A 528 2.47 -35.11 31.41
C LYS A 528 2.26 -36.17 30.31
N ALA A 529 1.32 -37.11 30.48
CA ALA A 529 1.17 -38.34 29.68
C ALA A 529 0.46 -38.19 28.30
N ARG A 530 0.51 -37.04 27.63
CA ARG A 530 -0.06 -36.82 26.27
C ARG A 530 -1.58 -37.07 26.10
N ALA A 531 -2.34 -37.35 27.16
CA ALA A 531 -3.74 -37.75 27.05
C ALA A 531 -4.67 -36.61 26.56
N LEU A 532 -4.30 -35.36 26.82
CA LEU A 532 -5.08 -34.18 26.47
C LEU A 532 -4.46 -33.50 25.24
N ARG A 533 -4.91 -33.89 24.03
CA ARG A 533 -4.45 -33.30 22.76
C ARG A 533 -4.92 -31.86 22.55
N SER A 534 -5.90 -31.40 23.31
CA SER A 534 -6.50 -30.07 23.24
C SER A 534 -6.97 -29.59 24.61
N THR A 535 -7.11 -28.28 24.77
CA THR A 535 -7.64 -27.68 26.00
C THR A 535 -9.13 -28.05 26.16
N PRO A 536 -9.52 -28.82 27.20
CA PRO A 536 -10.90 -29.25 27.38
C PRO A 536 -11.88 -28.08 27.45
N LEU A 537 -13.13 -28.29 27.03
CA LEU A 537 -14.22 -27.29 26.99
C LEU A 537 -14.04 -26.15 25.97
N ILE A 538 -12.85 -25.57 25.84
CA ILE A 538 -12.62 -24.40 24.98
C ILE A 538 -12.00 -24.73 23.62
N HIS A 539 -11.63 -25.98 23.33
CA HIS A 539 -11.03 -26.40 22.05
C HIS A 539 -11.84 -26.05 20.79
N ARG A 540 -13.16 -25.82 20.91
CA ARG A 540 -14.02 -25.40 19.79
C ARG A 540 -13.94 -23.90 19.51
N LEU A 541 -13.54 -23.10 20.51
CA LEU A 541 -13.41 -21.65 20.46
C LEU A 541 -11.96 -21.29 20.13
N ASP A 542 -11.59 -21.44 18.86
CA ASP A 542 -10.23 -21.13 18.36
C ASP A 542 -10.22 -19.74 17.70
N GLY A 543 -9.73 -18.73 18.44
CA GLY A 543 -9.66 -17.34 17.98
C GLY A 543 -8.82 -17.16 16.71
N LYS A 544 -7.76 -17.96 16.53
CA LYS A 544 -6.97 -17.95 15.28
C LYS A 544 -7.79 -18.43 14.09
N ARG A 545 -8.59 -19.49 14.24
CA ARG A 545 -9.47 -19.96 13.14
C ARG A 545 -10.52 -18.93 12.80
N LEU A 546 -11.09 -18.25 13.79
CA LEU A 546 -12.06 -17.17 13.57
C LEU A 546 -11.43 -16.02 12.77
N PHE A 547 -10.24 -15.57 13.19
CA PHE A 547 -9.48 -14.53 12.48
C PHE A 547 -9.20 -14.92 11.02
N GLU A 548 -8.75 -16.15 10.77
CA GLU A 548 -8.41 -16.60 9.43
C GLU A 548 -9.64 -16.74 8.53
N ARG A 549 -10.78 -17.20 9.08
CA ARG A 549 -12.07 -17.23 8.37
C ARG A 549 -12.54 -15.82 8.02
N ALA A 550 -12.44 -14.87 8.96
CA ALA A 550 -12.82 -13.48 8.72
C ALA A 550 -11.96 -12.85 7.61
N LEU A 551 -10.64 -13.06 7.64
CA LEU A 551 -9.74 -12.56 6.60
C LEU A 551 -10.01 -13.19 5.23
N ALA A 552 -10.29 -14.50 5.20
CA ALA A 552 -10.65 -15.21 3.97
C ALA A 552 -11.97 -14.70 3.38
N LEU A 553 -12.97 -14.47 4.23
CA LEU A 553 -14.26 -13.88 3.83
C LEU A 553 -14.07 -12.46 3.26
N ALA A 554 -13.34 -11.59 3.96
CA ALA A 554 -13.05 -10.24 3.50
C ALA A 554 -12.34 -10.25 2.13
N THR A 555 -11.36 -11.13 1.94
CA THR A 555 -10.66 -11.30 0.66
C THR A 555 -11.60 -11.81 -0.44
N ALA A 556 -12.48 -12.75 -0.14
CA ALA A 556 -13.46 -13.28 -1.10
C ALA A 556 -14.47 -12.21 -1.52
N LEU A 557 -14.96 -11.41 -0.57
CA LEU A 557 -15.84 -10.26 -0.82
C LEU A 557 -15.13 -9.20 -1.68
N ALA A 558 -13.89 -8.83 -1.36
CA ALA A 558 -13.10 -7.89 -2.15
C ALA A 558 -12.90 -8.39 -3.60
N ARG A 559 -12.57 -9.68 -3.79
CA ARG A 559 -12.46 -10.28 -5.14
C ARG A 559 -13.80 -10.30 -5.87
N ARG A 560 -14.91 -10.53 -5.17
CA ARG A 560 -16.26 -10.46 -5.76
C ARG A 560 -16.60 -9.03 -6.17
N GLY A 561 -16.33 -8.05 -5.31
CA GLY A 561 -16.49 -6.63 -5.61
C GLY A 561 -15.67 -6.21 -6.82
N LEU A 562 -14.39 -6.57 -6.88
CA LEU A 562 -13.53 -6.29 -8.02
C LEU A 562 -14.06 -6.91 -9.32
N ARG A 563 -14.57 -8.15 -9.29
CA ARG A 563 -15.17 -8.80 -10.48
C ARG A 563 -16.46 -8.13 -10.95
N LEU A 564 -17.21 -7.49 -10.04
CA LEU A 564 -18.43 -6.76 -10.38
C LEU A 564 -18.15 -5.34 -10.86
N ALA A 565 -17.20 -4.66 -10.21
CA ALA A 565 -16.86 -3.26 -10.49
C ALA A 565 -15.86 -3.09 -11.65
N SER A 566 -15.04 -4.10 -11.94
CA SER A 566 -14.02 -4.03 -12.99
C SER A 566 -14.30 -4.98 -14.15
N THR A 567 -13.92 -4.57 -15.35
CA THR A 567 -14.00 -5.39 -16.57
C THR A 567 -12.76 -5.17 -17.40
N ARG A 568 -12.22 -6.24 -18.00
CA ARG A 568 -11.11 -6.16 -18.98
C ARG A 568 -11.60 -5.92 -20.42
N ARG A 569 -12.92 -5.88 -20.63
CA ARG A 569 -13.52 -5.69 -21.96
C ARG A 569 -13.66 -4.19 -22.25
N LEU A 570 -13.11 -3.74 -23.37
CA LEU A 570 -13.20 -2.34 -23.81
C LEU A 570 -14.65 -1.86 -23.99
N GLN A 571 -15.53 -2.70 -24.53
CA GLN A 571 -16.92 -2.32 -24.80
C GLN A 571 -17.69 -1.84 -23.55
N PRO A 572 -17.75 -2.59 -22.43
CA PRO A 572 -18.32 -2.07 -21.19
C PRO A 572 -17.60 -0.84 -20.61
N GLN A 573 -16.27 -0.73 -20.77
CA GLN A 573 -15.53 0.46 -20.31
C GLN A 573 -15.97 1.71 -21.08
N LEU A 574 -16.05 1.61 -22.41
CA LEU A 574 -16.54 2.68 -23.28
C LEU A 574 -18.00 3.02 -22.98
N LEU A 575 -18.85 2.00 -22.74
CA LEU A 575 -20.24 2.23 -22.34
C LEU A 575 -20.31 3.05 -21.04
N TRP A 576 -19.55 2.68 -20.01
CA TRP A 576 -19.53 3.43 -18.75
C TRP A 576 -18.99 4.84 -18.93
N MET A 577 -17.96 5.01 -19.77
CA MET A 577 -17.44 6.34 -20.11
C MET A 577 -18.50 7.21 -20.77
N LEU A 578 -19.27 6.67 -21.73
CA LEU A 578 -20.37 7.37 -22.37
C LEU A 578 -21.53 7.65 -21.41
N VAL A 579 -21.88 6.71 -20.52
CA VAL A 579 -22.92 6.90 -19.51
C VAL A 579 -22.53 8.00 -18.53
N ILE A 580 -21.28 8.00 -18.04
CA ILE A 580 -20.77 9.05 -17.14
C ILE A 580 -20.75 10.39 -17.87
N ALA A 581 -20.19 10.46 -19.08
CA ALA A 581 -20.16 11.69 -19.87
C ALA A 581 -21.56 12.22 -20.17
N GLY A 582 -22.50 11.34 -20.52
CA GLY A 582 -23.90 11.68 -20.74
C GLY A 582 -24.62 12.14 -19.48
N ALA A 583 -24.37 11.50 -18.33
CA ALA A 583 -24.91 11.93 -17.04
C ALA A 583 -24.37 13.31 -16.62
N THR A 584 -23.07 13.56 -16.84
CA THR A 584 -22.46 14.87 -16.61
C THR A 584 -23.02 15.94 -17.55
N ALA A 585 -23.19 15.62 -18.83
CA ALA A 585 -23.79 16.52 -19.82
C ALA A 585 -25.25 16.85 -19.47
N LEU A 586 -26.04 15.84 -19.06
CA LEU A 586 -27.40 16.03 -18.59
C LEU A 586 -27.44 16.89 -17.32
N GLY A 587 -26.58 16.61 -16.34
CA GLY A 587 -26.43 17.42 -15.13
C GLY A 587 -26.10 18.88 -15.45
N SER A 588 -25.20 19.13 -16.41
CA SER A 588 -24.89 20.48 -16.88
C SER A 588 -26.09 21.14 -17.56
N ALA A 589 -26.84 20.41 -18.39
CA ALA A 589 -28.02 20.94 -19.09
C ALA A 589 -29.18 21.30 -18.14
N LEU A 590 -29.27 20.63 -16.99
CA LEU A 590 -30.23 20.96 -15.93
C LEU A 590 -29.89 22.26 -15.20
N VAL A 591 -28.61 22.65 -15.15
CA VAL A 591 -28.15 23.91 -14.52
C VAL A 591 -28.13 25.06 -15.52
N VAL A 592 -27.61 24.82 -16.71
CA VAL A 592 -27.52 25.80 -17.81
C VAL A 592 -28.29 25.25 -19.00
N PRO A 593 -29.53 25.72 -19.23
CA PRO A 593 -30.35 25.19 -20.30
C PRO A 593 -29.73 25.47 -21.67
N LEU A 594 -29.90 24.50 -22.57
CA LEU A 594 -29.44 24.62 -23.95
C LEU A 594 -30.31 25.65 -24.70
N ALA A 595 -29.80 26.86 -24.87
CA ALA A 595 -30.43 27.92 -25.64
C ALA A 595 -29.81 28.06 -27.05
N TRP A 596 -30.67 28.21 -28.07
CA TRP A 596 -30.29 28.55 -29.43
C TRP A 596 -29.89 30.03 -29.51
N GLY A 597 -28.99 30.39 -30.42
CA GLY A 597 -28.64 31.79 -30.68
C GLY A 597 -29.31 32.35 -31.94
N ASP A 598 -29.20 33.67 -32.11
CA ASP A 598 -29.87 34.45 -33.17
C ASP A 598 -28.94 34.83 -34.35
N ARG A 599 -27.77 34.18 -34.49
CA ARG A 599 -26.85 34.47 -35.59
C ARG A 599 -27.49 34.13 -36.94
N ALA A 600 -27.37 35.05 -37.90
CA ALA A 600 -27.82 34.85 -39.28
C ALA A 600 -27.21 33.57 -39.88
N ARG A 601 -28.06 32.77 -40.51
CA ARG A 601 -27.70 31.44 -41.02
C ARG A 601 -27.27 31.54 -42.48
N VAL A 602 -26.31 30.72 -42.88
CA VAL A 602 -25.95 30.56 -44.30
C VAL A 602 -27.08 29.80 -45.00
N PRO A 603 -27.56 30.26 -46.18
CA PRO A 603 -28.57 29.54 -46.95
C PRO A 603 -28.10 28.12 -47.29
N VAL A 604 -29.02 27.15 -47.15
CA VAL A 604 -28.73 25.75 -47.47
C VAL A 604 -28.80 25.57 -48.98
N THR A 605 -27.72 25.08 -49.59
CA THR A 605 -27.68 24.74 -51.01
C THR A 605 -27.99 23.25 -51.22
N PRO A 606 -28.81 22.87 -52.22
CA PRO A 606 -29.15 21.46 -52.48
C PRO A 606 -27.93 20.56 -52.71
N GLU A 607 -26.88 21.08 -53.34
CA GLU A 607 -25.64 20.37 -53.64
C GLU A 607 -24.87 20.01 -52.36
N PHE A 608 -24.83 20.93 -51.39
CA PHE A 608 -24.17 20.72 -50.11
C PHE A 608 -24.93 19.70 -49.25
N VAL A 609 -26.26 19.73 -49.29
CA VAL A 609 -27.10 18.71 -48.64
C VAL A 609 -26.84 17.34 -49.26
N LEU A 610 -26.81 17.24 -50.59
CA LEU A 610 -26.53 15.98 -51.28
C LEU A 610 -25.15 15.42 -50.90
N LEU A 611 -24.12 16.27 -50.85
CA LEU A 611 -22.77 15.91 -50.43
C LEU A 611 -22.77 15.27 -49.03
N TRP A 612 -23.45 15.88 -48.06
CA TRP A 612 -23.54 15.36 -46.69
C TRP A 612 -24.46 14.15 -46.54
N LEU A 613 -25.50 14.02 -47.37
CA LEU A 613 -26.30 12.80 -47.43
C LEU A 613 -25.47 11.61 -47.91
N ILE A 614 -24.63 11.81 -48.93
CA ILE A 614 -23.70 10.79 -49.43
C ILE A 614 -22.69 10.43 -48.33
N GLY A 615 -22.06 11.43 -47.70
CA GLY A 615 -21.10 11.20 -46.61
C GLY A 615 -21.72 10.50 -45.40
N GLY A 616 -22.92 10.91 -44.99
CA GLY A 616 -23.66 10.30 -43.88
C GLY A 616 -24.06 8.85 -44.19
N ALA A 617 -24.58 8.58 -45.40
CA ALA A 617 -24.89 7.23 -45.84
C ALA A 617 -23.64 6.33 -45.88
N ALA A 618 -22.51 6.86 -46.36
CA ALA A 618 -21.24 6.16 -46.37
C ALA A 618 -20.72 5.88 -44.96
N ALA A 619 -20.82 6.83 -44.02
CA ALA A 619 -20.41 6.63 -42.63
C ALA A 619 -21.25 5.55 -41.91
N VAL A 620 -22.58 5.59 -42.09
CA VAL A 620 -23.49 4.55 -41.55
C VAL A 620 -23.19 3.19 -42.21
N GLY A 621 -22.98 3.18 -43.53
CA GLY A 621 -22.59 2.00 -44.28
C GLY A 621 -21.27 1.41 -43.79
N ALA A 622 -20.25 2.24 -43.53
CA ALA A 622 -18.96 1.82 -43.00
C ALA A 622 -19.11 1.15 -41.64
N ALA A 623 -19.88 1.75 -40.72
CA ALA A 623 -20.17 1.18 -39.40
C ALA A 623 -20.91 -0.16 -39.50
N TRP A 624 -21.85 -0.29 -40.44
CA TRP A 624 -22.59 -1.53 -40.70
C TRP A 624 -21.67 -2.64 -41.24
N GLN A 625 -20.81 -2.30 -42.21
CA GLN A 625 -19.96 -3.24 -42.92
C GLN A 625 -18.68 -3.63 -42.13
N ALA A 626 -18.23 -2.82 -41.17
CA ALA A 626 -16.96 -3.00 -40.47
C ALA A 626 -16.75 -4.38 -39.81
N LYS A 627 -17.82 -5.08 -39.40
CA LYS A 627 -17.68 -6.40 -38.76
C LYS A 627 -17.22 -7.48 -39.74
N PHE A 628 -17.79 -7.52 -40.94
CA PHE A 628 -17.65 -8.64 -41.88
C PHE A 628 -17.00 -8.23 -43.21
N HIS A 629 -17.25 -7.01 -43.69
CA HIS A 629 -16.76 -6.49 -44.97
C HIS A 629 -15.84 -5.28 -44.77
N ARG A 630 -14.69 -5.51 -44.10
CA ARG A 630 -13.75 -4.42 -43.73
C ARG A 630 -13.20 -3.61 -44.90
N LEU A 631 -13.00 -4.23 -46.07
CA LEU A 631 -12.56 -3.52 -47.27
C LEU A 631 -13.64 -2.54 -47.75
N ALA A 632 -14.90 -2.99 -47.81
CA ALA A 632 -16.02 -2.12 -48.15
C ALA A 632 -16.21 -1.01 -47.10
N ALA A 633 -16.05 -1.33 -45.82
CA ALA A 633 -16.12 -0.33 -44.75
C ALA A 633 -15.03 0.73 -44.88
N LEU A 634 -13.80 0.34 -45.25
CA LEU A 634 -12.71 1.28 -45.49
C LEU A 634 -12.98 2.16 -46.72
N ALA A 635 -13.47 1.58 -47.82
CA ALA A 635 -13.84 2.34 -49.01
C ALA A 635 -14.95 3.38 -48.71
N MET A 636 -15.97 2.99 -47.95
CA MET A 636 -17.03 3.90 -47.50
C MET A 636 -16.52 4.97 -46.53
N LEU A 637 -15.55 4.64 -45.66
CA LEU A 637 -14.88 5.61 -44.81
C LEU A 637 -14.12 6.64 -45.64
N SER A 638 -13.43 6.24 -46.71
CA SER A 638 -12.74 7.17 -47.62
C SER A 638 -13.68 8.08 -48.39
N VAL A 639 -14.88 7.62 -48.76
CA VAL A 639 -15.94 8.50 -49.30
C VAL A 639 -16.31 9.57 -48.27
N THR A 640 -16.40 9.19 -46.99
CA THR A 640 -16.66 10.15 -45.90
C THR A 640 -15.53 11.17 -45.76
N GLY A 641 -14.27 10.72 -45.83
CA GLY A 641 -13.08 11.58 -45.83
C GLY A 641 -13.05 12.56 -47.01
N LEU A 642 -13.45 12.12 -48.22
CA LEU A 642 -13.55 12.98 -49.40
C LEU A 642 -14.67 14.03 -49.24
N VAL A 643 -15.83 13.65 -48.68
CA VAL A 643 -16.90 14.59 -48.35
C VAL A 643 -16.43 15.66 -47.36
N MET A 644 -15.63 15.27 -46.36
CA MET A 644 -15.01 16.23 -45.43
C MET A 644 -14.02 17.16 -46.14
N CYS A 645 -13.17 16.63 -47.02
CA CYS A 645 -12.25 17.42 -47.85
C CYS A 645 -12.99 18.46 -48.71
N LEU A 646 -14.04 18.04 -49.41
CA LEU A 646 -14.88 18.93 -50.21
C LEU A 646 -15.60 19.97 -49.34
N THR A 647 -16.02 19.60 -48.13
CA THR A 647 -16.61 20.53 -47.16
C THR A 647 -15.61 21.60 -46.71
N PHE A 648 -14.35 21.24 -46.45
CA PHE A 648 -13.31 22.23 -46.13
C PHE A 648 -13.04 23.17 -47.30
N ALA A 649 -12.97 22.66 -48.52
CA ALA A 649 -12.85 23.49 -49.71
C ALA A 649 -14.06 24.42 -49.89
N TRP A 650 -15.28 23.93 -49.63
CA TRP A 650 -16.52 24.70 -49.70
C TRP A 650 -16.55 25.87 -48.71
N PHE A 651 -15.98 25.69 -47.51
CA PHE A 651 -15.85 26.74 -46.50
C PHE A 651 -14.54 27.53 -46.60
N SER A 652 -13.89 27.53 -47.78
CA SER A 652 -12.67 28.29 -48.04
C SER A 652 -11.51 27.96 -47.10
N ALA A 653 -11.37 26.69 -46.70
CA ALA A 653 -10.26 26.16 -45.92
C ALA A 653 -9.37 25.23 -46.77
N PRO A 654 -8.62 25.75 -47.76
CA PRO A 654 -7.87 24.95 -48.72
C PRO A 654 -6.71 24.15 -48.09
N ASP A 655 -6.04 24.68 -47.06
CA ASP A 655 -4.98 23.94 -46.34
C ASP A 655 -5.52 22.70 -45.62
N LEU A 656 -6.71 22.82 -45.00
CA LEU A 656 -7.41 21.69 -44.37
C LEU A 656 -7.88 20.67 -45.42
N ALA A 657 -8.32 21.12 -46.59
CA ALA A 657 -8.70 20.22 -47.68
C ALA A 657 -7.50 19.41 -48.19
N LEU A 658 -6.36 20.08 -48.45
CA LEU A 658 -5.14 19.43 -48.93
C LEU A 658 -4.55 18.44 -47.91
N THR A 659 -4.49 18.84 -46.63
CA THR A 659 -4.06 17.95 -45.54
C THR A 659 -5.00 16.76 -45.39
N GLN A 660 -6.32 16.97 -45.36
CA GLN A 660 -7.31 15.90 -45.21
C GLN A 660 -7.21 14.89 -46.36
N LEU A 661 -7.09 15.36 -47.61
CA LEU A 661 -6.94 14.47 -48.76
C LEU A 661 -5.67 13.61 -48.66
N ALA A 662 -4.54 14.22 -48.31
CA ALA A 662 -3.28 13.51 -48.19
C ALA A 662 -3.30 12.49 -47.02
N VAL A 663 -3.84 12.89 -45.86
CA VAL A 663 -4.02 12.00 -44.70
C VAL A 663 -4.96 10.83 -45.04
N GLU A 664 -6.05 11.08 -45.76
CA GLU A 664 -6.99 10.03 -46.17
C GLU A 664 -6.31 8.97 -47.03
N VAL A 665 -5.49 9.39 -48.00
CA VAL A 665 -4.71 8.47 -48.85
C VAL A 665 -3.72 7.66 -48.01
N VAL A 666 -2.93 8.31 -47.16
CA VAL A 666 -1.94 7.63 -46.31
C VAL A 666 -2.60 6.63 -45.35
N THR A 667 -3.63 7.06 -44.62
CA THR A 667 -4.32 6.22 -43.64
C THR A 667 -5.03 5.05 -44.30
N THR A 668 -5.68 5.25 -45.45
CA THR A 668 -6.30 4.18 -46.24
C THR A 668 -5.28 3.12 -46.62
N VAL A 669 -4.11 3.52 -47.13
CA VAL A 669 -3.05 2.56 -47.49
C VAL A 669 -2.53 1.82 -46.26
N LEU A 670 -2.25 2.52 -45.16
CA LEU A 670 -1.78 1.89 -43.91
C LEU A 670 -2.82 0.90 -43.36
N PHE A 671 -4.11 1.24 -43.39
CA PHE A 671 -5.18 0.33 -42.99
C PHE A 671 -5.28 -0.88 -43.92
N LEU A 672 -5.20 -0.71 -45.24
CA LEU A 672 -5.19 -1.83 -46.19
C LEU A 672 -4.05 -2.80 -45.91
N LEU A 673 -2.84 -2.29 -45.66
CA LEU A 673 -1.67 -3.08 -45.31
C LEU A 673 -1.86 -3.82 -43.97
N GLY A 674 -2.50 -3.19 -42.99
CA GLY A 674 -2.84 -3.79 -41.71
C GLY A 674 -3.95 -4.85 -41.80
N LEU A 675 -4.98 -4.62 -42.61
CA LEU A 675 -6.15 -5.49 -42.78
C LEU A 675 -5.77 -6.89 -43.26
N ARG A 676 -4.71 -7.02 -44.05
CA ARG A 676 -4.15 -8.31 -44.48
C ARG A 676 -3.84 -9.25 -43.31
N TRP A 677 -3.41 -8.69 -42.18
CA TRP A 677 -2.96 -9.45 -41.01
C TRP A 677 -4.09 -9.83 -40.05
N LEU A 678 -5.33 -9.45 -40.35
CA LEU A 678 -6.48 -9.78 -39.53
C LEU A 678 -7.24 -10.97 -40.12
N PRO A 679 -7.66 -11.95 -39.30
CA PRO A 679 -8.44 -13.08 -39.77
C PRO A 679 -9.79 -12.61 -40.34
N ARG A 680 -10.22 -13.25 -41.42
CA ARG A 680 -11.53 -13.02 -42.05
C ARG A 680 -12.62 -13.53 -41.10
N ARG A 681 -13.60 -12.69 -40.77
CA ARG A 681 -14.76 -13.11 -39.98
C ARG A 681 -15.87 -13.56 -40.93
N ARG A 682 -16.35 -14.79 -40.78
CA ARG A 682 -17.52 -15.30 -41.52
C ARG A 682 -18.75 -15.21 -40.63
N GLU A 683 -19.89 -14.84 -41.23
CA GLU A 683 -21.14 -14.68 -40.49
C GLU A 683 -21.73 -16.03 -40.03
N GLN A 684 -21.45 -17.10 -40.77
CA GLN A 684 -21.94 -18.47 -40.51
C GLN A 684 -21.28 -19.14 -39.28
N ASP A 685 -20.10 -18.68 -38.85
CA ASP A 685 -19.30 -19.30 -37.79
C ASP A 685 -19.63 -18.78 -36.37
N ASP A 686 -20.68 -17.96 -36.19
CA ASP A 686 -21.06 -17.34 -34.89
C ASP A 686 -22.43 -17.87 -34.37
N PRO A 687 -22.52 -19.12 -33.88
CA PRO A 687 -23.80 -19.77 -33.55
C PRO A 687 -24.47 -19.31 -32.25
N ARG A 688 -23.88 -18.41 -31.45
CA ARG A 688 -24.33 -18.09 -30.07
C ARG A 688 -24.84 -16.65 -29.84
N THR A 689 -25.02 -15.85 -30.87
CA THR A 689 -25.13 -14.38 -30.71
C THR A 689 -26.47 -13.75 -31.09
N ARG A 690 -27.43 -14.41 -31.76
CA ARG A 690 -28.57 -13.70 -32.41
C ARG A 690 -29.31 -12.72 -31.48
N ARG A 691 -29.96 -13.18 -30.39
CA ARG A 691 -30.80 -12.28 -29.56
C ARG A 691 -30.00 -11.32 -28.66
N ARG A 692 -28.94 -11.79 -27.98
CA ARG A 692 -28.11 -10.94 -27.10
C ARG A 692 -27.23 -9.96 -27.88
N ALA A 693 -26.80 -10.29 -29.10
CA ALA A 693 -26.06 -9.36 -29.94
C ALA A 693 -26.99 -8.37 -30.64
N GLN A 694 -28.20 -8.79 -31.04
CA GLN A 694 -29.24 -7.88 -31.53
C GLN A 694 -29.61 -6.84 -30.47
N TRP A 695 -29.88 -7.25 -29.23
CA TRP A 695 -30.16 -6.30 -28.14
C TRP A 695 -28.99 -5.35 -27.87
N ARG A 696 -27.75 -5.87 -27.82
CA ARG A 696 -26.55 -5.02 -27.63
C ARG A 696 -26.37 -4.02 -28.77
N ARG A 697 -26.51 -4.46 -30.02
CA ARG A 697 -26.43 -3.59 -31.20
C ARG A 697 -27.55 -2.55 -31.21
N GLY A 698 -28.78 -2.94 -30.87
CA GLY A 698 -29.91 -2.02 -30.74
C GLY A 698 -29.65 -0.95 -29.67
N ARG A 699 -29.17 -1.35 -28.49
CA ARG A 699 -28.75 -0.42 -27.44
C ARG A 699 -27.64 0.51 -27.91
N ASP A 700 -26.58 -0.03 -28.50
CA ASP A 700 -25.41 0.75 -28.94
C ASP A 700 -25.80 1.72 -30.08
N PHE A 701 -26.75 1.32 -30.95
CA PHE A 701 -27.34 2.18 -31.97
C PHE A 701 -28.17 3.32 -31.38
N VAL A 702 -29.04 3.03 -30.40
CA VAL A 702 -29.79 4.07 -29.67
C VAL A 702 -28.85 5.03 -28.95
N LEU A 703 -27.82 4.52 -28.30
CA LEU A 703 -26.80 5.36 -27.65
C LEU A 703 -26.05 6.24 -28.66
N ALA A 704 -25.65 5.68 -29.80
CA ALA A 704 -24.99 6.46 -30.86
C ALA A 704 -25.91 7.56 -31.41
N LEU A 705 -27.21 7.28 -31.58
CA LEU A 705 -28.20 8.26 -32.01
C LEU A 705 -28.37 9.38 -30.97
N LEU A 706 -28.52 9.03 -29.70
CA LEU A 706 -28.68 10.00 -28.61
C LEU A 706 -27.44 10.90 -28.46
N VAL A 707 -26.24 10.30 -28.46
CA VAL A 707 -24.99 11.05 -28.36
C VAL A 707 -24.77 11.91 -29.60
N GLY A 708 -25.00 11.36 -30.80
CA GLY A 708 -24.86 12.08 -32.06
C GLY A 708 -25.84 13.27 -32.17
N ALA A 709 -27.11 13.05 -31.84
CA ALA A 709 -28.12 14.11 -31.81
C ALA A 709 -27.81 15.16 -30.73
N GLY A 710 -27.35 14.73 -29.55
CA GLY A 710 -26.94 15.64 -28.48
C GLY A 710 -25.74 16.50 -28.86
N LEU A 711 -24.71 15.92 -29.48
CA LEU A 711 -23.56 16.67 -30.00
C LEU A 711 -23.97 17.61 -31.13
N ALA A 712 -24.82 17.16 -32.05
CA ALA A 712 -25.35 18.01 -33.12
C ALA A 712 -26.15 19.21 -32.57
N ALA A 713 -27.00 18.98 -31.57
CA ALA A 713 -27.73 20.04 -30.88
C ALA A 713 -26.77 21.00 -30.16
N LEU A 714 -25.75 20.49 -29.46
CA LEU A 714 -24.76 21.33 -28.80
C LEU A 714 -23.96 22.18 -29.80
N SER A 715 -23.46 21.56 -30.88
CA SER A 715 -22.76 22.26 -31.95
C SER A 715 -23.65 23.31 -32.62
N TYR A 716 -24.91 22.99 -32.89
CA TYR A 716 -25.88 23.94 -33.45
C TYR A 716 -26.15 25.12 -32.49
N ALA A 717 -26.31 24.84 -31.19
CA ALA A 717 -26.48 25.88 -30.17
C ALA A 717 -25.24 26.78 -30.06
N MET A 718 -24.02 26.25 -30.15
CA MET A 718 -22.81 27.07 -30.12
C MET A 718 -22.63 27.89 -31.41
N LEU A 719 -22.85 27.30 -32.59
CA LEU A 719 -22.63 27.96 -33.87
C LEU A 719 -23.65 29.08 -34.15
N THR A 720 -24.86 28.97 -33.59
CA THR A 720 -25.93 29.98 -33.71
C THR A 720 -25.75 31.16 -32.76
N ARG A 721 -24.85 31.08 -31.78
CA ARG A 721 -24.56 32.20 -30.86
C ARG A 721 -23.58 33.18 -31.49
N GLN A 722 -23.69 34.45 -31.09
CA GLN A 722 -22.66 35.44 -31.36
C GLN A 722 -21.48 35.19 -30.42
N ALA A 723 -20.25 35.23 -30.95
CA ALA A 723 -19.03 35.11 -30.16
C ALA A 723 -18.44 36.52 -29.97
N PRO A 724 -18.79 37.25 -28.90
CA PRO A 724 -18.41 38.66 -28.71
C PRO A 724 -16.90 38.87 -28.53
N GLN A 725 -16.12 37.82 -28.27
CA GLN A 725 -14.66 37.87 -28.07
C GLN A 725 -13.93 36.99 -29.09
N SER A 726 -14.13 37.24 -30.39
CA SER A 726 -13.35 36.55 -31.43
C SER A 726 -11.94 37.15 -31.54
N ILE A 727 -10.92 36.28 -31.49
CA ILE A 727 -9.52 36.63 -31.76
C ILE A 727 -9.16 36.55 -33.25
N SER A 728 -10.12 36.17 -34.11
CA SER A 728 -9.90 36.00 -35.54
C SER A 728 -9.46 37.30 -36.26
N PRO A 729 -10.04 38.48 -35.97
CA PRO A 729 -9.61 39.74 -36.60
C PRO A 729 -8.12 40.02 -36.41
N PHE A 730 -7.59 39.76 -35.20
CA PHE A 730 -6.17 39.91 -34.92
C PHE A 730 -5.29 39.08 -35.87
N PHE A 731 -5.61 37.81 -36.08
CA PHE A 731 -4.81 36.96 -36.96
C PHE A 731 -4.90 37.37 -38.43
N ILE A 732 -6.07 37.82 -38.89
CA ILE A 732 -6.24 38.31 -40.26
C ILE A 732 -5.45 39.60 -40.48
N GLU A 733 -5.51 40.54 -39.54
CA GLU A 733 -4.83 41.83 -39.65
C GLU A 733 -3.32 41.73 -39.43
N GLN A 734 -2.86 40.80 -38.58
CA GLN A 734 -1.46 40.71 -38.14
C GLN A 734 -0.65 39.62 -38.85
N ALA A 735 -1.26 38.73 -39.64
CA ALA A 735 -0.54 37.66 -40.35
C ALA A 735 0.58 38.20 -41.26
N LEU A 736 0.31 39.22 -42.07
CA LEU A 736 1.33 39.81 -42.94
C LEU A 736 2.27 40.76 -42.17
N PRO A 737 1.79 41.74 -41.36
CA PRO A 737 2.67 42.69 -40.69
C PRO A 737 3.60 42.10 -39.62
N LYS A 738 3.16 41.05 -38.90
CA LYS A 738 3.94 40.42 -37.83
C LYS A 738 4.47 39.05 -38.20
N GLY A 739 3.68 38.23 -38.89
CA GLY A 739 4.06 36.87 -39.26
C GLY A 739 4.76 36.76 -40.63
N GLY A 740 4.74 37.81 -41.45
CA GLY A 740 5.47 37.87 -42.73
C GLY A 740 4.84 37.12 -43.90
N GLY A 741 3.60 36.62 -43.77
CA GLY A 741 2.96 35.78 -44.79
C GLY A 741 1.49 36.10 -45.00
N THR A 742 1.00 35.87 -46.23
CA THR A 742 -0.42 36.07 -46.57
C THR A 742 -1.29 34.85 -46.25
N ASN A 743 -0.69 33.67 -46.06
CA ASN A 743 -1.43 32.49 -45.64
C ASN A 743 -1.64 32.52 -44.10
N VAL A 744 -2.78 33.05 -43.67
CA VAL A 744 -3.14 33.19 -42.25
C VAL A 744 -3.08 31.86 -41.49
N VAL A 745 -3.49 30.75 -42.13
CA VAL A 745 -3.49 29.42 -41.48
C VAL A 745 -2.06 28.95 -41.27
N ASN A 746 -1.23 28.96 -42.31
CA ASN A 746 0.15 28.50 -42.17
C ASN A 746 0.93 29.39 -41.19
N VAL A 747 0.82 30.72 -41.31
CA VAL A 747 1.43 31.69 -40.37
C VAL A 747 0.99 31.42 -38.93
N MET A 748 -0.28 31.08 -38.70
CA MET A 748 -0.74 30.69 -37.37
C MET A 748 -0.05 29.41 -36.87
N LEU A 749 0.09 28.39 -37.73
CA LEU A 749 0.68 27.11 -37.36
C LEU A 749 2.20 27.19 -37.14
N VAL A 750 2.92 28.05 -37.84
CA VAL A 750 4.40 28.07 -37.80
C VAL A 750 4.97 29.22 -36.98
N ASP A 751 4.19 30.28 -36.75
CA ASP A 751 4.60 31.47 -36.00
C ASP A 751 3.74 31.68 -34.75
N PHE A 752 2.54 32.26 -34.87
CA PHE A 752 1.72 32.65 -33.70
C PHE A 752 1.43 31.50 -32.73
N ARG A 753 1.22 30.29 -33.25
CA ARG A 753 0.98 29.05 -32.51
C ARG A 753 1.95 27.95 -32.93
N GLY A 754 3.18 28.31 -33.28
CA GLY A 754 4.27 27.37 -33.60
C GLY A 754 4.49 26.28 -32.54
N PHE A 755 4.20 26.60 -31.28
CA PHE A 755 4.31 25.65 -30.17
C PHE A 755 3.31 24.49 -30.26
N ASP A 756 2.09 24.73 -30.74
CA ASP A 756 1.07 23.69 -30.93
C ASP A 756 1.56 22.69 -32.01
N THR A 757 2.09 23.21 -33.13
CA THR A 757 2.67 22.41 -34.21
C THR A 757 3.90 21.61 -33.77
N LEU A 758 4.78 22.19 -32.93
CA LEU A 758 5.90 21.46 -32.32
C LEU A 758 5.40 20.25 -31.50
N GLY A 759 4.32 20.44 -30.74
CA GLY A 759 3.65 19.38 -29.99
C GLY A 759 3.10 18.29 -30.92
N GLU A 760 2.38 18.67 -31.97
CA GLU A 760 1.78 17.74 -32.94
C GLU A 760 2.82 16.87 -33.64
N ILE A 761 3.91 17.46 -34.16
CA ILE A 761 4.98 16.67 -34.83
C ILE A 761 5.70 15.75 -33.84
N THR A 762 5.85 16.18 -32.58
CA THR A 762 6.42 15.34 -31.52
C THR A 762 5.52 14.13 -31.26
N VAL A 763 4.21 14.33 -31.16
CA VAL A 763 3.22 13.24 -31.03
C VAL A 763 3.30 12.30 -32.23
N LEU A 764 3.38 12.83 -33.45
CA LEU A 764 3.49 12.01 -34.66
C LEU A 764 4.76 11.14 -34.65
N GLY A 765 5.90 11.71 -34.25
CA GLY A 765 7.17 10.98 -34.07
C GLY A 765 7.05 9.87 -33.02
N ILE A 766 6.44 10.17 -31.87
CA ILE A 766 6.18 9.18 -30.80
C ILE A 766 5.28 8.04 -31.31
N VAL A 767 4.23 8.36 -32.06
CA VAL A 767 3.33 7.35 -32.65
C VAL A 767 4.10 6.45 -33.61
N GLY A 768 4.91 7.02 -34.51
CA GLY A 768 5.75 6.27 -35.44
C GLY A 768 6.69 5.28 -34.72
N LEU A 769 7.42 5.77 -33.70
CA LEU A 769 8.33 4.96 -32.90
C LEU A 769 7.60 3.88 -32.09
N THR A 770 6.44 4.20 -31.53
CA THR A 770 5.62 3.25 -30.75
C THR A 770 5.09 2.12 -31.62
N VAL A 771 4.58 2.45 -32.81
CA VAL A 771 4.12 1.44 -33.77
C VAL A 771 5.28 0.56 -34.22
N TYR A 772 6.45 1.13 -34.51
CA TYR A 772 7.65 0.34 -34.80
C TYR A 772 7.99 -0.62 -33.65
N ALA A 773 7.99 -0.15 -32.41
CA ALA A 773 8.28 -0.97 -31.24
C ALA A 773 7.27 -2.11 -31.04
N LEU A 774 5.97 -1.83 -31.19
CA LEU A 774 4.89 -2.81 -31.09
C LEU A 774 4.98 -3.86 -32.21
N LEU A 775 5.22 -3.42 -33.44
CA LEU A 775 5.26 -4.30 -34.60
C LEU A 775 6.57 -5.09 -34.72
N ARG A 776 7.67 -4.62 -34.11
CA ARG A 776 8.96 -5.33 -34.15
C ARG A 776 8.86 -6.77 -33.64
N ARG A 777 7.96 -7.06 -32.69
CA ARG A 777 7.70 -8.40 -32.13
C ARG A 777 6.32 -8.97 -32.48
N PHE A 778 5.64 -8.37 -33.45
CA PHE A 778 4.34 -8.85 -33.90
C PHE A 778 4.44 -10.27 -34.46
N ARG A 779 3.45 -11.11 -34.11
CA ARG A 779 3.31 -12.48 -34.61
C ARG A 779 1.92 -12.61 -35.22
N PRO A 780 1.78 -12.72 -36.55
CA PRO A 780 0.48 -12.83 -37.18
C PRO A 780 -0.22 -14.15 -36.80
N PRO A 781 -1.56 -14.17 -36.75
CA PRO A 781 -2.32 -15.42 -36.59
C PRO A 781 -1.98 -16.45 -37.68
N ARG A 782 -1.96 -17.74 -37.34
CA ARG A 782 -1.55 -18.82 -38.26
C ARG A 782 -2.33 -18.83 -39.58
N GLU A 783 -3.62 -18.51 -39.51
CA GLU A 783 -4.55 -18.50 -40.64
C GLU A 783 -4.21 -17.47 -41.73
N VAL A 784 -3.49 -16.39 -41.38
CA VAL A 784 -3.14 -15.30 -42.31
C VAL A 784 -1.68 -15.35 -42.76
N ILE A 785 -0.93 -16.39 -42.38
CA ILE A 785 0.49 -16.57 -42.73
C ILE A 785 0.65 -16.93 -44.21
N GLY A 786 -0.20 -17.82 -44.73
CA GLY A 786 -0.13 -18.28 -46.11
C GLY A 786 -0.65 -17.25 -47.12
N ARG A 787 -0.38 -17.48 -48.42
CA ARG A 787 -0.90 -16.62 -49.51
C ARG A 787 -2.44 -16.54 -49.45
N PRO A 788 -3.07 -15.40 -49.80
CA PRO A 788 -4.52 -15.32 -49.94
C PRO A 788 -5.05 -16.37 -50.93
N PRO A 789 -6.28 -16.89 -50.76
CA PRO A 789 -6.87 -17.85 -51.68
C PRO A 789 -6.84 -17.38 -53.13
N GLN A 790 -7.08 -16.08 -53.37
CA GLN A 790 -7.04 -15.49 -54.71
C GLN A 790 -5.67 -15.60 -55.40
N GLN A 791 -4.58 -15.71 -54.64
CA GLN A 791 -3.21 -15.91 -55.14
C GLN A 791 -2.79 -17.39 -55.14
N ARG A 792 -3.69 -18.30 -54.75
CA ARG A 792 -3.51 -19.76 -54.80
C ARG A 792 -4.34 -20.43 -55.91
N VAL A 793 -5.24 -19.68 -56.55
CA VAL A 793 -6.21 -20.18 -57.54
C VAL A 793 -5.67 -20.11 -58.98
N VAL A 794 -4.43 -19.67 -59.19
CA VAL A 794 -3.76 -19.83 -60.49
C VAL A 794 -3.46 -21.33 -60.67
N PRO A 795 -4.03 -22.01 -61.68
CA PRO A 795 -3.77 -23.44 -61.91
C PRO A 795 -2.30 -23.65 -62.25
N GLU A 796 -1.66 -24.68 -61.68
CA GLU A 796 -0.34 -25.13 -62.13
C GLU A 796 -0.46 -25.61 -63.59
N GLY A 797 0.02 -24.80 -64.54
CA GLY A 797 0.18 -25.20 -65.95
C GLY A 797 -0.58 -24.39 -67.01
N GLU A 798 -1.43 -23.43 -66.66
CA GLU A 798 -1.98 -22.49 -67.66
C GLU A 798 -1.03 -21.31 -67.86
N GLN A 799 -0.63 -21.05 -69.12
CA GLN A 799 0.06 -19.82 -69.52
C GLN A 799 -0.89 -18.64 -69.33
N SER A 800 -0.91 -18.11 -68.11
CA SER A 800 -1.29 -16.72 -67.86
C SER A 800 -0.17 -15.82 -68.38
N ASP A 801 -0.49 -14.60 -68.83
CA ASP A 801 0.48 -13.52 -69.10
C ASP A 801 1.32 -13.12 -67.85
N LEU A 802 1.15 -13.84 -66.74
CA LEU A 802 1.91 -13.80 -65.51
C LEU A 802 2.97 -14.91 -65.51
N PRO A 803 4.26 -14.59 -65.75
CA PRO A 803 5.30 -15.60 -65.75
C PRO A 803 5.60 -16.05 -64.31
N ASP A 804 5.32 -17.32 -64.02
CA ASP A 804 5.88 -18.03 -62.86
C ASP A 804 7.39 -18.19 -63.02
N ARG A 805 8.18 -17.48 -62.21
CA ARG A 805 9.53 -17.92 -61.83
C ARG A 805 9.81 -17.66 -60.34
N PRO A 806 10.23 -18.67 -59.56
CA PRO A 806 10.50 -18.51 -58.13
C PRO A 806 11.81 -17.80 -57.75
N ASP A 807 12.67 -17.41 -58.70
CA ASP A 807 14.08 -17.09 -58.41
C ASP A 807 14.59 -15.70 -58.85
N THR A 808 13.74 -14.80 -59.35
CA THR A 808 14.15 -13.40 -59.56
C THR A 808 13.51 -12.50 -58.51
N SER A 809 14.37 -11.80 -57.76
CA SER A 809 14.08 -10.92 -56.63
C SER A 809 13.26 -9.67 -56.94
N ASP A 810 12.75 -9.51 -58.16
CA ASP A 810 12.03 -8.31 -58.60
C ASP A 810 10.52 -8.55 -58.60
N ALA A 811 9.82 -7.87 -57.67
CA ALA A 811 8.35 -7.83 -57.65
C ALA A 811 7.74 -7.12 -58.87
N ALA A 812 8.57 -6.60 -59.78
CA ALA A 812 8.16 -5.86 -60.97
C ALA A 812 7.84 -6.74 -62.19
N THR A 813 8.12 -8.05 -62.18
CA THR A 813 7.87 -8.94 -63.31
C THR A 813 6.47 -9.57 -63.22
N GLY A 814 5.46 -8.87 -63.76
CA GLY A 814 4.07 -9.34 -63.85
C GLY A 814 3.08 -8.20 -64.13
N TYR A 815 1.79 -8.38 -63.78
CA TYR A 815 0.69 -7.38 -63.97
C TYR A 815 0.93 -6.00 -63.33
N LEU A 816 1.93 -5.85 -62.45
CA LEU A 816 2.30 -4.59 -61.82
C LEU A 816 3.37 -3.81 -62.59
N LEU A 817 3.91 -4.33 -63.70
CA LEU A 817 4.99 -3.68 -64.45
C LEU A 817 4.58 -2.29 -64.98
N VAL A 818 3.41 -2.17 -65.61
CA VAL A 818 2.90 -0.90 -66.12
C VAL A 818 2.66 0.10 -64.97
N PRO A 819 1.93 -0.25 -63.89
CA PRO A 819 1.86 0.59 -62.70
C PRO A 819 3.22 0.95 -62.10
N ALA A 820 4.22 0.06 -62.15
CA ALA A 820 5.55 0.29 -61.56
C ALA A 820 6.28 1.39 -62.30
N VAL A 821 6.30 1.33 -63.63
CA VAL A 821 6.92 2.35 -64.48
C VAL A 821 6.23 3.70 -64.29
N LEU A 822 4.89 3.72 -64.27
CA LEU A 822 4.12 4.96 -64.04
C LEU A 822 4.43 5.58 -62.67
N VAL A 823 4.43 4.78 -61.61
CA VAL A 823 4.72 5.26 -60.25
C VAL A 823 6.17 5.74 -60.13
N GLN A 824 7.13 5.09 -60.78
CA GLN A 824 8.52 5.55 -60.85
C GLN A 824 8.64 6.92 -61.52
N LEU A 825 7.94 7.14 -62.63
CA LEU A 825 7.89 8.45 -63.31
C LEU A 825 7.19 9.53 -62.47
N LEU A 826 6.21 9.14 -61.64
CA LEU A 826 5.51 10.05 -60.74
C LEU A 826 6.36 10.51 -59.55
N LEU A 827 7.40 9.78 -59.13
CA LEU A 827 8.22 10.15 -57.98
C LEU A 827 8.91 11.52 -58.13
N PRO A 828 9.67 11.82 -59.21
CA PRO A 828 10.27 13.14 -59.38
C PRO A 828 9.22 14.24 -59.52
N VAL A 829 8.08 13.96 -60.17
CA VAL A 829 6.97 14.92 -60.30
C VAL A 829 6.36 15.25 -58.94
N ALA A 830 6.09 14.23 -58.12
CA ALA A 830 5.58 14.39 -56.76
C ALA A 830 6.60 15.09 -55.85
N GLY A 831 7.89 14.84 -56.04
CA GLY A 831 8.96 15.53 -55.32
C GLY A 831 9.01 17.03 -55.64
N VAL A 832 8.93 17.40 -56.93
CA VAL A 832 8.84 18.81 -57.36
C VAL A 832 7.56 19.45 -56.84
N PHE A 833 6.43 18.73 -56.89
CA PHE A 833 5.16 19.24 -56.38
C PHE A 833 5.17 19.41 -54.86
N ALA A 834 5.76 18.49 -54.11
CA ALA A 834 5.95 18.62 -52.66
C ALA A 834 6.85 19.82 -52.33
N PHE A 835 7.94 20.02 -53.09
CA PHE A 835 8.79 21.20 -52.95
C PHE A 835 8.05 22.50 -53.27
N HIS A 836 7.20 22.53 -54.30
CA HIS A 836 6.34 23.67 -54.63
C HIS A 836 5.37 24.00 -53.48
N LEU A 837 4.69 22.99 -52.94
CA LEU A 837 3.80 23.15 -51.78
C LEU A 837 4.54 23.64 -50.53
N PHE A 838 5.77 23.18 -50.32
CA PHE A 838 6.63 23.62 -49.23
C PHE A 838 7.00 25.10 -49.38
N MET A 839 7.54 25.49 -50.55
CA MET A 839 8.06 26.83 -50.79
C MET A 839 6.97 27.91 -50.78
N ARG A 840 5.75 27.58 -51.22
CA ARG A 840 4.64 28.55 -51.28
C ARG A 840 3.84 28.65 -49.98
N GLY A 841 4.03 27.73 -49.03
CA GLY A 841 3.15 27.56 -47.87
C GLY A 841 2.94 28.81 -47.01
N HIS A 842 3.92 29.72 -46.99
CA HIS A 842 3.83 30.98 -46.24
C HIS A 842 2.82 31.99 -46.84
N ASN A 843 2.53 31.88 -48.14
CA ASN A 843 1.70 32.84 -48.86
C ASN A 843 0.48 32.21 -49.55
N GLU A 844 0.56 30.93 -49.89
CA GLU A 844 -0.49 30.15 -50.55
C GLU A 844 -0.75 28.83 -49.81
N PRO A 845 -1.85 28.12 -50.13
CA PRO A 845 -2.14 26.82 -49.52
C PRO A 845 -1.01 25.80 -49.72
N GLY A 846 -0.48 25.27 -48.63
CA GLY A 846 0.74 24.46 -48.58
C GLY A 846 1.40 24.49 -47.20
N GLY A 847 2.69 24.16 -47.16
CA GLY A 847 3.49 24.12 -45.92
C GLY A 847 4.19 22.77 -45.68
N GLY A 848 4.96 22.71 -44.59
CA GLY A 848 5.82 21.55 -44.28
C GLY A 848 5.05 20.24 -44.13
N PHE A 849 3.87 20.28 -43.51
CA PHE A 849 3.07 19.09 -43.22
C PHE A 849 2.51 18.42 -44.47
N VAL A 850 1.80 19.17 -45.33
CA VAL A 850 1.22 18.64 -46.59
C VAL A 850 2.32 18.18 -47.54
N ALA A 851 3.39 18.97 -47.69
CA ALA A 851 4.53 18.59 -48.51
C ALA A 851 5.15 17.26 -48.05
N GLY A 852 5.28 17.07 -46.74
CA GLY A 852 5.78 15.83 -46.14
C GLY A 852 4.88 14.63 -46.44
N LEU A 853 3.55 14.81 -46.39
CA LEU A 853 2.59 13.76 -46.73
C LEU A 853 2.58 13.42 -48.22
N VAL A 854 2.63 14.42 -49.11
CA VAL A 854 2.70 14.19 -50.57
C VAL A 854 3.95 13.39 -50.92
N MET A 855 5.10 13.75 -50.35
CA MET A 855 6.33 12.99 -50.52
C MET A 855 6.20 11.58 -49.93
N ALA A 856 5.58 11.44 -48.76
CA ALA A 856 5.32 10.13 -48.17
C ALA A 856 4.42 9.26 -49.04
N ILE A 857 3.37 9.81 -49.66
CA ILE A 857 2.49 9.11 -50.61
C ILE A 857 3.29 8.61 -51.81
N ALA A 858 4.19 9.45 -52.36
CA ALA A 858 5.04 9.07 -53.48
C ALA A 858 5.92 7.86 -53.11
N PHE A 859 6.54 7.87 -51.94
CA PHE A 859 7.29 6.71 -51.45
C PHE A 859 6.40 5.50 -51.16
N ILE A 860 5.25 5.68 -50.52
CA ILE A 860 4.28 4.61 -50.28
C ILE A 860 3.91 3.91 -51.59
N ALA A 861 3.66 4.66 -52.65
CA ALA A 861 3.37 4.12 -53.97
C ALA A 861 4.55 3.28 -54.50
N GLN A 862 5.80 3.73 -54.33
CA GLN A 862 6.98 2.93 -54.68
C GLN A 862 7.02 1.61 -53.90
N TYR A 863 6.78 1.64 -52.59
CA TYR A 863 6.77 0.44 -51.74
C TYR A 863 5.65 -0.53 -52.12
N MET A 864 4.48 -0.02 -52.53
CA MET A 864 3.34 -0.84 -52.94
C MET A 864 3.61 -1.57 -54.26
N VAL A 865 4.21 -0.89 -55.23
CA VAL A 865 4.34 -1.43 -56.60
C VAL A 865 5.71 -2.08 -56.85
N GLY A 866 6.80 -1.47 -56.41
CA GLY A 866 8.16 -2.01 -56.54
C GLY A 866 8.52 -3.06 -55.48
N GLY A 867 7.80 -3.08 -54.36
CA GLY A 867 8.04 -4.00 -53.25
C GLY A 867 9.16 -3.54 -52.31
N THR A 868 9.09 -4.00 -51.05
CA THR A 868 9.92 -3.48 -49.95
C THR A 868 11.43 -3.67 -50.15
N ARG A 869 11.87 -4.82 -50.67
CA ARG A 869 13.31 -5.09 -50.89
C ARG A 869 13.87 -4.19 -51.99
N TRP A 870 13.18 -4.10 -53.12
CA TRP A 870 13.59 -3.29 -54.26
C TRP A 870 13.79 -1.81 -53.88
N VAL A 871 12.87 -1.26 -53.08
CA VAL A 871 12.96 0.13 -52.62
C VAL A 871 14.11 0.30 -51.62
N GLU A 872 14.26 -0.58 -50.63
CA GLU A 872 15.30 -0.45 -49.59
C GLU A 872 16.72 -0.69 -50.13
N ASP A 873 16.88 -1.55 -51.14
CA ASP A 873 18.17 -1.83 -51.79
C ASP A 873 18.63 -0.64 -52.65
N ARG A 874 17.70 0.16 -53.19
CA ARG A 874 17.98 1.31 -54.09
C ARG A 874 17.89 2.66 -53.39
N MET A 875 17.16 2.75 -52.29
CA MET A 875 16.93 3.97 -51.51
C MET A 875 17.14 3.66 -50.03
N PRO A 876 18.32 3.94 -49.45
CA PRO A 876 18.60 3.69 -48.03
C PRO A 876 17.87 4.71 -47.15
N LEU A 877 16.55 4.54 -47.00
CA LEU A 877 15.73 5.38 -46.15
C LEU A 877 16.00 4.99 -44.69
N GLN A 878 16.31 5.99 -43.86
CA GLN A 878 16.49 5.81 -42.42
C GLN A 878 15.45 6.63 -41.66
N PRO A 879 14.17 6.21 -41.66
CA PRO A 879 13.06 6.99 -41.13
C PRO A 879 13.26 7.52 -39.69
N PRO A 880 13.86 6.77 -38.74
CA PRO A 880 14.14 7.31 -37.40
C PRO A 880 15.08 8.53 -37.39
N ARG A 881 16.03 8.61 -38.35
CA ARG A 881 16.92 9.77 -38.47
C ARG A 881 16.19 10.99 -38.98
N TRP A 882 15.24 10.81 -39.91
CA TRP A 882 14.38 11.91 -40.39
C TRP A 882 13.53 12.49 -39.26
N ILE A 883 12.98 11.64 -38.38
CA ILE A 883 12.26 12.10 -37.18
C ILE A 883 13.21 12.88 -36.25
N ALA A 884 14.39 12.32 -35.95
CA ALA A 884 15.35 12.96 -35.05
C ALA A 884 15.85 14.30 -35.59
N ILE A 885 16.27 14.35 -36.86
CA ILE A 885 16.74 15.56 -37.53
C ILE A 885 15.62 16.59 -37.61
N GLY A 886 14.40 16.18 -37.97
CA GLY A 886 13.27 17.10 -38.06
C GLY A 886 12.91 17.75 -36.72
N LEU A 887 12.87 16.97 -35.64
CA LEU A 887 12.67 17.51 -34.29
C LEU A 887 13.83 18.41 -33.83
N LEU A 888 15.07 18.01 -34.14
CA LEU A 888 16.26 18.83 -33.84
C LEU A 888 16.22 20.16 -34.60
N ILE A 889 15.84 20.17 -35.87
CA ILE A 889 15.68 21.39 -36.66
C ILE A 889 14.59 22.27 -36.05
N ALA A 890 13.40 21.73 -35.76
CA ALA A 890 12.31 22.51 -35.16
C ALA A 890 12.69 23.12 -33.81
N LEU A 891 13.38 22.35 -32.94
CA LEU A 891 13.89 22.83 -31.66
C LEU A 891 15.02 23.85 -31.83
N ALA A 892 15.94 23.63 -32.77
CA ALA A 892 17.04 24.54 -33.06
C ALA A 892 16.54 25.88 -33.62
N THR A 893 15.51 25.87 -34.46
CA THR A 893 14.86 27.09 -34.96
C THR A 893 14.26 27.89 -33.81
N GLY A 894 13.54 27.24 -32.89
CA GLY A 894 13.00 27.91 -31.70
C GLY A 894 14.08 28.39 -30.72
N ALA A 895 15.12 27.59 -30.50
CA ALA A 895 16.25 27.96 -29.64
C ALA A 895 17.09 29.10 -30.23
N GLY A 896 17.19 29.17 -31.56
CA GLY A 896 17.85 30.27 -32.27
C GLY A 896 17.18 31.62 -31.97
N ALA A 897 15.85 31.66 -31.88
CA ALA A 897 15.13 32.87 -31.47
C ALA A 897 15.54 33.33 -30.05
N LEU A 898 15.64 32.40 -29.09
CA LEU A 898 16.10 32.68 -27.73
C LEU A 898 17.53 33.23 -27.67
N VAL A 899 18.44 32.67 -28.48
CA VAL A 899 19.83 33.12 -28.55
C VAL A 899 19.94 34.57 -29.04
N VAL A 900 19.04 34.98 -29.93
CA VAL A 900 18.97 36.36 -30.47
C VAL A 900 18.15 37.29 -29.56
N GLY A 901 17.68 36.82 -28.40
CA GLY A 901 16.95 37.63 -27.41
C GLY A 901 15.44 37.74 -27.66
N HIS A 902 14.88 36.93 -28.55
CA HIS A 902 13.44 36.84 -28.80
C HIS A 902 12.81 35.65 -28.06
N PRO A 903 11.49 35.66 -27.79
CA PRO A 903 10.79 34.49 -27.27
C PRO A 903 10.96 33.25 -28.17
N PHE A 904 10.84 32.07 -27.57
CA PHE A 904 10.94 30.79 -28.28
C PHE A 904 9.94 30.72 -29.46
N LEU A 905 10.42 30.31 -30.64
CA LEU A 905 9.66 30.20 -31.90
C LEU A 905 9.11 31.52 -32.47
N THR A 906 9.70 32.67 -32.12
CA THR A 906 9.42 33.93 -32.85
C THR A 906 10.00 33.88 -34.27
N THR A 907 9.18 34.13 -35.29
CA THR A 907 9.63 34.20 -36.70
C THR A 907 10.32 35.53 -37.00
N HIS A 908 11.39 35.47 -37.78
CA HIS A 908 12.04 36.62 -38.38
C HIS A 908 12.11 36.41 -39.90
N THR A 909 11.92 37.47 -40.69
CA THR A 909 11.96 37.39 -42.16
C THR A 909 13.22 38.06 -42.70
N ALA A 910 13.91 37.38 -43.62
CA ALA A 910 15.04 37.93 -44.36
C ALA A 910 14.67 38.05 -45.84
N HIS A 911 15.07 39.16 -46.46
CA HIS A 911 14.87 39.39 -47.90
C HIS A 911 16.23 39.29 -48.59
N VAL A 912 16.41 38.28 -49.44
CA VAL A 912 17.69 38.02 -50.13
C VAL A 912 17.49 38.17 -51.63
N THR A 913 18.31 38.99 -52.29
CA THR A 913 18.30 39.11 -53.76
C THR A 913 19.26 38.09 -54.37
N LEU A 914 18.73 37.08 -55.05
CA LEU A 914 19.55 36.11 -55.80
C LEU A 914 19.69 36.54 -57.26
N PRO A 915 20.91 36.51 -57.83
CA PRO A 915 21.12 36.84 -59.24
C PRO A 915 20.37 35.85 -60.14
N GLY A 916 19.53 36.38 -61.04
CA GLY A 916 18.71 35.61 -61.99
C GLY A 916 17.32 35.19 -61.48
N ILE A 917 17.06 35.22 -60.17
CA ILE A 917 15.79 34.79 -59.56
C ILE A 917 15.01 35.97 -58.95
N GLY A 918 15.72 37.04 -58.52
CA GLY A 918 15.11 38.24 -57.93
C GLY A 918 15.09 38.22 -56.40
N LEU A 919 14.21 39.02 -55.80
CA LEU A 919 14.04 39.15 -54.35
C LEU A 919 13.31 37.91 -53.78
N ILE A 920 13.93 37.22 -52.82
CA ILE A 920 13.38 36.04 -52.16
C ILE A 920 13.08 36.36 -50.69
N HIS A 921 11.86 36.06 -50.28
CA HIS A 921 11.41 36.16 -48.89
C HIS A 921 11.69 34.84 -48.14
N LEU A 922 12.61 34.87 -47.19
CA LEU A 922 13.03 33.72 -46.39
C LEU A 922 12.67 33.92 -44.91
N PRO A 923 11.51 33.41 -44.45
CA PRO A 923 11.17 33.42 -43.04
C PRO A 923 11.92 32.31 -42.30
N THR A 924 12.35 32.55 -41.06
CA THR A 924 12.87 31.48 -40.18
C THR A 924 11.83 30.38 -39.96
N ALA A 925 10.54 30.69 -40.11
CA ALA A 925 9.44 29.72 -40.16
C ALA A 925 9.63 28.63 -41.23
N ALA A 926 10.32 28.92 -42.35
CA ALA A 926 10.62 27.89 -43.36
C ALA A 926 11.57 26.80 -42.82
N LEU A 927 12.48 27.15 -41.90
CA LEU A 927 13.33 26.17 -41.22
C LEU A 927 12.52 25.32 -40.24
N PHE A 928 11.57 25.93 -39.53
CA PHE A 928 10.64 25.19 -38.67
C PHE A 928 9.78 24.22 -39.49
N ASP A 929 9.22 24.68 -40.61
CA ASP A 929 8.47 23.86 -41.57
C ASP A 929 9.31 22.74 -42.19
N LEU A 930 10.61 22.94 -42.41
CA LEU A 930 11.53 21.88 -42.84
C LEU A 930 11.63 20.78 -41.77
N GLY A 931 11.67 21.18 -40.50
CA GLY A 931 11.57 20.26 -39.37
C GLY A 931 10.27 19.46 -39.38
N VAL A 932 9.13 20.13 -39.55
CA VAL A 932 7.80 19.52 -39.68
C VAL A 932 7.76 18.50 -40.82
N PHE A 933 8.21 18.91 -42.02
CA PHE A 933 8.30 18.07 -43.21
C PHE A 933 9.08 16.77 -42.93
N ALA A 934 10.26 16.90 -42.32
CA ALA A 934 11.13 15.77 -42.04
C ALA A 934 10.51 14.79 -41.02
N VAL A 935 9.85 15.30 -39.98
CA VAL A 935 9.15 14.46 -38.99
C VAL A 935 7.95 13.74 -39.60
N VAL A 936 7.13 14.43 -40.40
CA VAL A 936 5.95 13.85 -41.05
C VAL A 936 6.34 12.75 -42.03
N LEU A 937 7.33 13.03 -42.88
CA LEU A 937 7.87 12.06 -43.83
C LEU A 937 8.49 10.87 -43.10
N GLY A 938 9.37 11.13 -42.13
CA GLY A 938 10.05 10.10 -41.34
C GLY A 938 9.07 9.20 -40.56
N SER A 939 8.07 9.79 -39.90
CA SER A 939 7.08 9.04 -39.13
C SER A 939 6.20 8.17 -40.03
N THR A 940 5.73 8.72 -41.15
CA THR A 940 4.88 7.99 -42.10
C THR A 940 5.63 6.82 -42.76
N LEU A 941 6.88 7.04 -43.17
CA LEU A 941 7.75 5.99 -43.70
C LEU A 941 8.08 4.92 -42.65
N LEU A 942 8.27 5.31 -41.39
CA LEU A 942 8.51 4.37 -40.31
C LEU A 942 7.29 3.46 -40.07
N LEU A 943 6.09 4.03 -40.10
CA LEU A 943 4.84 3.26 -40.01
C LEU A 943 4.70 2.26 -41.16
N LEU A 944 4.94 2.74 -42.39
CA LEU A 944 4.90 1.92 -43.61
C LEU A 944 5.90 0.76 -43.55
N THR A 945 7.18 1.06 -43.32
CA THR A 945 8.26 0.06 -43.28
C THR A 945 8.02 -0.97 -42.17
N SER A 946 7.53 -0.54 -41.00
CA SER A 946 7.17 -1.43 -39.89
C SER A 946 6.09 -2.47 -40.26
N LEU A 947 5.08 -2.05 -41.03
CA LEU A 947 4.02 -2.94 -41.54
C LEU A 947 4.52 -3.79 -42.70
N ALA A 948 5.30 -3.21 -43.61
CA ALA A 948 5.84 -3.88 -44.79
C ALA A 948 6.82 -5.02 -44.41
N HIS A 949 7.72 -4.79 -43.44
CA HIS A 949 8.68 -5.79 -42.95
C HIS A 949 8.04 -7.05 -42.38
N GLN A 950 6.79 -6.97 -41.88
CA GLN A 950 6.08 -8.17 -41.41
C GLN A 950 5.87 -9.17 -42.55
N SER A 951 5.65 -8.68 -43.78
CA SER A 951 5.46 -9.52 -44.95
C SER A 951 6.73 -10.24 -45.40
N LEU A 952 7.91 -9.65 -45.15
CA LEU A 952 9.22 -10.21 -45.51
C LEU A 952 9.74 -11.23 -44.49
N ARG A 953 9.57 -10.98 -43.19
CA ARG A 953 10.07 -11.87 -42.12
C ARG A 953 9.43 -13.25 -42.15
N VAL A 954 8.17 -13.32 -42.58
CA VAL A 954 7.39 -14.56 -42.65
C VAL A 954 7.84 -15.47 -43.81
N ARG A 955 8.31 -14.90 -44.93
CA ARG A 955 8.83 -15.69 -46.07
C ARG A 955 10.08 -16.52 -45.72
N ARG A 956 10.80 -16.17 -44.64
CA ARG A 956 12.01 -16.89 -44.18
C ARG A 956 11.73 -18.14 -43.31
N LYS A 957 10.47 -18.55 -43.10
CA LYS A 957 10.12 -19.82 -42.44
C LYS A 957 8.98 -20.56 -43.15
N PRO A 958 9.33 -21.43 -44.10
CA PRO A 958 8.75 -22.77 -44.14
C PRO A 958 9.90 -23.77 -44.03
N ALA A 959 10.23 -24.18 -42.80
CA ALA A 959 10.97 -25.42 -42.61
C ALA A 959 9.95 -26.57 -42.67
N ASN A 960 10.18 -27.50 -43.60
CA ASN A 960 9.51 -28.79 -43.80
C ASN A 960 8.60 -29.21 -42.64
N THR A 961 7.29 -29.10 -42.84
CA THR A 961 6.26 -29.78 -42.04
C THR A 961 5.22 -30.41 -42.96
N SER A 962 5.70 -31.15 -43.96
CA SER A 962 4.88 -32.00 -44.84
C SER A 962 5.41 -33.44 -44.86
N ALA A 963 5.57 -34.05 -43.69
CA ALA A 963 5.89 -35.48 -43.59
C ALA A 963 5.31 -36.18 -42.33
N ALA A 964 4.29 -35.61 -41.68
CA ALA A 964 3.62 -36.29 -40.56
C ALA A 964 2.15 -35.87 -40.50
N GLY A 965 1.33 -36.45 -41.38
CA GLY A 965 -0.10 -36.15 -41.45
C GLY A 965 -0.94 -37.16 -42.22
N GLU A 966 -0.38 -38.26 -42.70
CA GLU A 966 -1.14 -39.41 -43.20
C GLU A 966 -0.90 -40.60 -42.26
N ALA A 967 -1.64 -40.60 -41.15
CA ALA A 967 -2.05 -41.77 -40.38
C ALA A 967 -2.72 -41.29 -39.07
N ARG A 968 -4.00 -40.89 -39.15
CA ARG A 968 -5.03 -41.12 -38.12
C ARG A 968 -6.40 -40.65 -38.58
#